data_AF-A0A350QZJ2-F1
#
_entry.id   AF-A0A350QZJ2-F1
#
_cell.length_a   1.000
_cell.length_b   1.000
_cell.length_c   1.000
_cell.angle_alpha   90.00
_cell.angle_beta   90.00
_cell.angle_gamma   90.00
#
_symmetry.space_group_name_H-M   'P 1'
#
loop_
_entity.id
_entity.type
_entity.pdbx_description
1 polymer ?
#
loop_
_entity_poly.entity_id
_entity_poly.type
_entity_poly.pdbx_seq_one_letter_code
_entity_poly.pdbx_strand_id
1 'polypeptide(L)'
;MNVKTGWMRLCALLEGGFLLLLGGGVAFADDFGSRLKPLFEQSCIKCHGGEKTKGKVDLKALGSVEDLLAKPGLIKELIEVIDFADMPPEDEPQLSDEQREKTVLALKGFMRLAVESKESVKPRLSRLNRFQYNNSVRDLFQLRKDLFELPEKLMTRHHNYLLTKEQRMPEQVRVASHSRNPLPGFRGVRPFPKDLRAAHGFDNQSDQLTLSPLLLDTFLKLSVSILESPDFTEGMVGVWKEFFAEPENPDDLEAEIRMRLKPFIRLAFRSSVEKEVLDRYVRYAHDQVKSRESFTAGMKKVASAILSSPLFLFRHETVLKDDPYALASRLSYSLWGSCPDDALLKAAEEGRLGNADGLAEVLEVMLKDPKIERFLDSFPAQWMQLENALAATPDPKLNRYFSIDQNYPASLTMVLEPLLLFDAVFLENRPIEELIKPSFGYRSEFLETWYGDELKPNEKNLKQAIATNDNKKKRIEELGLEVEKMELELAALVDPVRERILSERAVEKDILEPVDLRPVAAWEFDGDLKSSVGSFPLKKHGKAEFRDGMVEIGPNSYLQTSNLPFELRAKSLEAWFLLKNLDQRGGGVMGIQGPGDFFDTIVIGERMPRHWISGSNGFSRTDDFAGSKPEDSIDRIIHLIMTYQPDGRISLYRNGELYGKPYKKPLATFPKGKTSVIFGLRHLPKGGGKHLAVTIDKARLYDRALNEKEVQEAARGSELFVSNKDLLAALSPEQRKAKGQLEKKLKDSMNALRKAPKPIDPNKLRGEAQKHFDNEMRRKLRSQDFKRVALT
;
A
#
# COMPACT_ATOMS: atom_id res chain seq x y z
N MET A 1 3.28 34.33 -37.73
CA MET A 1 4.49 33.66 -38.25
C MET A 1 4.41 32.21 -37.82
N ASN A 2 4.34 31.34 -38.83
CA ASN A 2 3.72 30.02 -38.78
C ASN A 2 4.56 28.96 -38.06
N VAL A 3 3.86 27.89 -37.65
CA VAL A 3 4.30 26.55 -37.23
C VAL A 3 5.32 25.87 -38.20
N LYS A 4 5.78 26.58 -39.23
CA LYS A 4 6.54 26.09 -40.38
C LYS A 4 8.06 25.97 -40.20
N THR A 5 8.69 26.50 -39.15
CA THR A 5 10.18 26.58 -39.11
C THR A 5 10.87 25.77 -38.01
N GLY A 6 10.17 25.31 -36.98
CA GLY A 6 10.77 24.56 -35.86
C GLY A 6 10.96 23.07 -36.18
N TRP A 7 9.88 22.39 -36.57
CA TRP A 7 9.91 20.97 -36.93
C TRP A 7 10.47 20.69 -38.33
N MET A 8 10.34 21.64 -39.27
CA MET A 8 11.12 21.58 -40.53
C MET A 8 12.62 21.59 -40.28
N ARG A 9 13.13 22.06 -39.12
CA ARG A 9 14.56 21.95 -38.78
C ARG A 9 14.95 20.60 -38.16
N LEU A 10 14.01 19.87 -37.56
CA LEU A 10 14.21 18.48 -37.12
C LEU A 10 14.10 17.52 -38.32
N CYS A 11 13.15 17.79 -39.23
CA CYS A 11 13.19 17.24 -40.58
C CYS A 11 14.44 17.71 -41.32
N ALA A 12 14.96 18.93 -41.14
CA ALA A 12 16.24 19.35 -41.71
C ALA A 12 17.48 18.76 -40.99
N LEU A 13 17.31 18.09 -39.84
CA LEU A 13 18.32 17.23 -39.24
C LEU A 13 18.24 15.80 -39.80
N LEU A 14 17.07 15.40 -40.32
CA LEU A 14 16.89 14.22 -41.18
C LEU A 14 17.23 14.51 -42.67
N GLU A 15 17.10 15.76 -43.15
CA GLU A 15 17.52 16.28 -44.46
C GLU A 15 18.94 16.88 -44.40
N GLY A 16 19.55 17.01 -43.22
CA GLY A 16 20.93 17.45 -43.05
C GLY A 16 21.95 16.43 -43.60
N GLY A 17 21.47 15.25 -44.00
CA GLY A 17 22.17 14.28 -44.82
C GLY A 17 21.75 14.25 -46.29
N PHE A 18 20.82 15.08 -46.75
CA PHE A 18 20.27 15.01 -48.12
C PHE A 18 20.15 16.35 -48.88
N LEU A 19 20.24 17.51 -48.21
CA LEU A 19 20.18 18.83 -48.88
C LEU A 19 21.51 19.62 -48.82
N LEU A 20 22.63 18.91 -48.92
CA LEU A 20 23.94 19.47 -49.32
C LEU A 20 24.39 18.91 -50.68
N LEU A 21 23.42 18.43 -51.48
CA LEU A 21 23.67 17.54 -52.60
C LEU A 21 24.04 18.21 -53.93
N LEU A 22 24.16 19.54 -54.03
CA LEU A 22 24.58 20.18 -55.30
C LEU A 22 25.55 21.37 -55.16
N GLY A 23 26.17 21.60 -54.00
CA GLY A 23 27.15 22.69 -53.84
C GLY A 23 28.27 22.49 -52.82
N GLY A 24 28.27 21.42 -52.03
CA GLY A 24 29.18 21.24 -50.89
C GLY A 24 30.54 20.61 -51.19
N GLY A 25 30.72 19.99 -52.36
CA GLY A 25 31.92 19.21 -52.68
C GLY A 25 33.23 20.02 -52.65
N VAL A 26 33.15 21.34 -52.82
CA VAL A 26 34.33 22.21 -52.85
C VAL A 26 34.71 22.75 -51.46
N ALA A 27 33.77 22.81 -50.50
CA ALA A 27 34.00 23.47 -49.20
C ALA A 27 34.67 22.56 -48.14
N PHE A 28 34.50 21.24 -48.21
CA PHE A 28 35.06 20.31 -47.22
C PHE A 28 36.47 19.81 -47.56
N ALA A 29 36.85 19.70 -48.83
CA ALA A 29 38.20 19.28 -49.21
C ALA A 29 39.29 20.25 -48.72
N ASP A 30 38.95 21.55 -48.63
CA ASP A 30 39.85 22.61 -48.16
C ASP A 30 40.07 22.55 -46.63
N ASP A 31 39.15 21.97 -45.86
CA ASP A 31 39.19 21.91 -44.38
C ASP A 31 40.24 20.91 -43.85
N PHE A 32 40.59 19.86 -44.61
CA PHE A 32 41.64 18.92 -44.21
C PHE A 32 43.02 19.58 -44.26
N GLY A 33 43.34 20.22 -45.40
CA GLY A 33 44.63 20.87 -45.61
C GLY A 33 44.80 22.15 -44.79
N SER A 34 43.74 22.96 -44.66
CA SER A 34 43.82 24.26 -43.97
C SER A 34 43.57 24.20 -42.47
N ARG A 35 42.95 23.13 -41.93
CA ARG A 35 42.60 23.04 -40.49
C ARG A 35 43.06 21.76 -39.80
N LEU A 36 42.63 20.59 -40.30
CA LEU A 36 42.90 19.33 -39.60
C LEU A 36 44.38 18.96 -39.62
N LYS A 37 45.05 19.11 -40.76
CA LYS A 37 46.47 18.77 -40.90
C LYS A 37 47.38 19.66 -40.04
N PRO A 38 47.25 21.01 -40.04
CA PRO A 38 47.98 21.88 -39.12
C PRO A 38 47.74 21.55 -37.65
N LEU A 39 46.49 21.23 -37.28
CA LEU A 39 46.15 20.85 -35.90
C LEU A 39 46.81 19.54 -35.48
N PHE A 40 46.76 18.52 -36.35
CA PHE A 40 47.43 17.25 -36.08
C PHE A 40 48.93 17.43 -35.93
N GLU A 41 49.55 18.23 -36.80
CA GLU A 41 50.98 18.58 -36.72
C GLU A 41 51.33 19.31 -35.41
N GLN A 42 50.50 20.25 -34.98
CA GLN A 42 50.74 21.04 -33.78
C GLN A 42 50.52 20.25 -32.47
N SER A 43 49.44 19.47 -32.39
CA SER A 43 48.91 18.98 -31.12
C SER A 43 48.82 17.45 -31.01
N CYS A 44 48.94 16.68 -32.10
CA CYS A 44 48.65 15.24 -32.08
C CYS A 44 49.84 14.36 -32.53
N ILE A 45 50.60 14.77 -33.54
CA ILE A 45 51.66 13.97 -34.18
C ILE A 45 52.83 13.65 -33.22
N LYS A 46 53.07 14.48 -32.20
CA LYS A 46 54.08 14.21 -31.16
C LYS A 46 53.87 12.85 -30.46
N CYS A 47 52.61 12.43 -30.30
CA CYS A 47 52.21 11.19 -29.64
C CYS A 47 51.65 10.13 -30.62
N HIS A 48 51.15 10.56 -31.78
CA HIS A 48 50.48 9.75 -32.80
C HIS A 48 51.13 9.94 -34.19
N GLY A 49 52.45 9.81 -34.30
CA GLY A 49 53.16 9.98 -35.56
C GLY A 49 54.57 9.38 -35.58
N GLY A 50 54.92 8.71 -36.69
CA GLY A 50 56.26 8.16 -36.93
C GLY A 50 56.65 7.06 -35.93
N GLU A 51 57.74 7.24 -35.18
CA GLU A 51 58.23 6.25 -34.21
C GLU A 51 57.36 6.15 -32.93
N LYS A 52 56.48 7.14 -32.68
CA LYS A 52 55.57 7.14 -31.54
C LYS A 52 54.12 7.03 -32.02
N THR A 53 53.54 5.84 -31.90
CA THR A 53 52.14 5.55 -32.26
C THR A 53 51.35 5.10 -31.03
N LYS A 54 51.11 6.01 -30.08
CA LYS A 54 50.23 5.71 -28.94
C LYS A 54 48.85 5.27 -29.48
N GLY A 55 48.25 4.26 -28.86
CA GLY A 55 46.97 3.72 -29.33
C GLY A 55 46.99 3.04 -30.72
N LYS A 56 48.16 2.77 -31.31
CA LYS A 56 48.32 2.24 -32.68
C LYS A 56 47.77 3.18 -33.78
N VAL A 57 47.65 4.47 -33.47
CA VAL A 57 47.23 5.50 -34.43
C VAL A 57 48.46 6.26 -34.93
N ASP A 58 48.56 6.41 -36.25
CA ASP A 58 49.58 7.21 -36.93
C ASP A 58 48.91 8.26 -37.82
N LEU A 59 48.81 9.48 -37.32
CA LEU A 59 48.23 10.64 -38.01
C LEU A 59 49.22 11.26 -38.98
N LYS A 60 50.52 11.01 -38.84
CA LYS A 60 51.55 11.49 -39.78
C LYS A 60 51.45 10.78 -41.13
N ALA A 61 50.95 9.55 -41.13
CA ALA A 61 50.68 8.78 -42.35
C ALA A 61 49.45 9.26 -43.15
N LEU A 62 48.69 10.24 -42.64
CA LEU A 62 47.54 10.83 -43.35
C LEU A 62 48.02 12.01 -44.22
N GLY A 63 48.35 11.74 -45.48
CA GLY A 63 48.89 12.73 -46.40
C GLY A 63 47.83 13.57 -47.12
N SER A 64 46.63 13.01 -47.27
CA SER A 64 45.54 13.52 -48.10
C SER A 64 44.15 13.30 -47.47
N VAL A 65 43.13 13.96 -48.04
CA VAL A 65 41.72 13.75 -47.66
C VAL A 65 41.32 12.29 -47.92
N GLU A 66 41.78 11.72 -49.03
CA GLU A 66 41.51 10.35 -49.45
C GLU A 66 42.02 9.32 -48.42
N ASP A 67 43.19 9.57 -47.83
CA ASP A 67 43.76 8.72 -46.77
C ASP A 67 42.89 8.71 -45.51
N LEU A 68 42.32 9.87 -45.16
CA LEU A 68 41.40 10.01 -44.03
C LEU A 68 40.07 9.31 -44.32
N LEU A 69 39.47 9.58 -45.50
CA LEU A 69 38.19 8.98 -45.93
C LEU A 69 38.26 7.45 -46.05
N ALA A 70 39.42 6.88 -46.40
CA ALA A 70 39.62 5.44 -46.45
C ALA A 70 39.50 4.75 -45.07
N LYS A 71 39.66 5.51 -43.97
CA LYS A 71 39.72 5.04 -42.58
C LYS A 71 38.58 5.60 -41.70
N PRO A 72 37.29 5.28 -41.98
CA PRO A 72 36.16 5.79 -41.20
C PRO A 72 36.21 5.41 -39.71
N GLY A 73 36.77 4.23 -39.36
CA GLY A 73 36.98 3.86 -37.96
C GLY A 73 37.88 4.83 -37.21
N LEU A 74 38.94 5.30 -37.86
CA LEU A 74 39.85 6.31 -37.28
C LEU A 74 39.18 7.67 -37.14
N ILE A 75 38.37 8.10 -38.12
CA ILE A 75 37.59 9.35 -38.01
C ILE A 75 36.66 9.28 -36.79
N LYS A 76 36.02 8.12 -36.54
CA LYS A 76 35.14 7.91 -35.38
C LYS A 76 35.91 8.07 -34.08
N GLU A 77 37.05 7.37 -33.95
CA GLU A 77 37.90 7.45 -32.76
C GLU A 77 38.40 8.88 -32.51
N LEU A 78 38.81 9.60 -33.56
CA LEU A 78 39.23 11.00 -33.44
C LEU A 78 38.10 11.92 -32.97
N ILE A 79 36.87 11.72 -33.46
CA ILE A 79 35.70 12.47 -32.97
C ILE A 79 35.51 12.20 -31.48
N GLU A 80 35.50 10.94 -31.05
CA GLU A 80 35.26 10.58 -29.65
C GLU A 80 36.31 11.20 -28.73
N VAL A 81 37.59 10.94 -28.96
CA VAL A 81 38.66 11.40 -28.04
C VAL A 81 38.82 12.93 -28.00
N ILE A 82 38.48 13.63 -29.09
CA ILE A 82 38.53 15.10 -29.15
C ILE A 82 37.27 15.70 -28.52
N ASP A 83 36.07 15.17 -28.79
CA ASP A 83 34.80 15.67 -28.26
C ASP A 83 34.73 15.52 -26.73
N PHE A 84 35.26 14.42 -26.20
CA PHE A 84 35.40 14.18 -24.74
C PHE A 84 36.59 14.91 -24.08
N ALA A 85 37.41 15.63 -24.87
CA ALA A 85 38.62 16.30 -24.40
C ALA A 85 39.65 15.35 -23.72
N ASP A 86 39.68 14.08 -24.13
CA ASP A 86 40.67 13.09 -23.69
C ASP A 86 42.02 13.29 -24.40
N MET A 87 42.01 13.95 -25.56
CA MET A 87 43.18 14.23 -26.38
C MET A 87 43.22 15.72 -26.77
N PRO A 88 44.37 16.41 -26.59
CA PRO A 88 45.62 15.94 -26.00
C PRO A 88 45.49 15.47 -24.53
N PRO A 89 46.40 14.64 -23.98
CA PRO A 89 46.33 14.21 -22.59
C PRO A 89 46.57 15.37 -21.61
N GLU A 90 46.21 15.20 -20.34
CA GLU A 90 46.29 16.27 -19.30
C GLU A 90 47.68 16.92 -19.16
N ASP A 91 48.75 16.18 -19.50
CA ASP A 91 50.14 16.63 -19.45
C ASP A 91 50.63 17.41 -20.70
N GLU A 92 49.78 17.57 -21.72
CA GLU A 92 50.05 18.32 -22.94
C GLU A 92 49.09 19.53 -23.07
N PRO A 93 49.45 20.56 -23.85
CA PRO A 93 48.57 21.70 -24.10
C PRO A 93 47.22 21.28 -24.72
N GLN A 94 46.13 21.56 -24.00
CA GLN A 94 44.77 21.27 -24.45
C GLN A 94 44.34 22.14 -25.63
N LEU A 95 43.39 21.64 -26.42
CA LEU A 95 42.72 22.44 -27.45
C LEU A 95 41.79 23.45 -26.77
N SER A 96 41.71 24.67 -27.33
CA SER A 96 40.64 25.59 -26.95
C SER A 96 39.27 25.03 -27.33
N ASP A 97 38.21 25.44 -26.62
CA ASP A 97 36.83 25.00 -26.90
C ASP A 97 36.45 25.27 -28.38
N GLU A 98 36.84 26.42 -28.92
CA GLU A 98 36.59 26.78 -30.32
C GLU A 98 37.34 25.87 -31.31
N GLN A 99 38.59 25.52 -31.02
CA GLN A 99 39.36 24.58 -31.85
C GLN A 99 38.77 23.17 -31.78
N ARG A 100 38.36 22.71 -30.59
CA ARG A 100 37.71 21.41 -30.38
C ARG A 100 36.42 21.30 -31.19
N GLU A 101 35.51 22.26 -31.02
CA GLU A 101 34.22 22.27 -31.72
C GLU A 101 34.37 22.29 -33.24
N LYS A 102 35.24 23.16 -33.78
CA LYS A 102 35.49 23.24 -35.24
C LYS A 102 36.10 21.96 -35.78
N THR A 103 36.99 21.33 -35.03
CA THR A 103 37.65 20.05 -35.41
C THR A 103 36.65 18.91 -35.43
N VAL A 104 35.84 18.79 -34.38
CA VAL A 104 34.76 17.78 -34.29
C VAL A 104 33.77 17.97 -35.43
N LEU A 105 33.39 19.22 -35.75
CA LEU A 105 32.48 19.51 -36.86
C LEU A 105 33.07 19.09 -38.21
N ALA A 106 34.34 19.42 -38.47
CA ALA A 106 35.04 19.02 -39.69
C ALA A 106 35.14 17.50 -39.81
N LEU A 107 35.55 16.79 -38.75
CA LEU A 107 35.62 15.33 -38.72
C LEU A 107 34.25 14.67 -38.90
N LYS A 108 33.17 15.23 -38.32
CA LYS A 108 31.78 14.79 -38.58
C LYS A 108 31.37 15.00 -40.04
N GLY A 109 31.91 16.01 -40.73
CA GLY A 109 31.76 16.22 -42.17
C GLY A 109 32.47 15.13 -42.97
N PHE A 110 33.76 14.88 -42.70
CA PHE A 110 34.53 13.83 -43.36
C PHE A 110 33.99 12.42 -43.08
N MET A 111 33.46 12.16 -41.88
CA MET A 111 32.79 10.90 -41.56
C MET A 111 31.60 10.64 -42.50
N ARG A 112 30.77 11.67 -42.76
CA ARG A 112 29.65 11.54 -43.69
C ARG A 112 30.14 11.20 -45.09
N LEU A 113 31.13 11.94 -45.60
CA LEU A 113 31.74 11.69 -46.91
C LEU A 113 32.34 10.28 -47.02
N ALA A 114 33.04 9.80 -45.97
CA ALA A 114 33.68 8.48 -45.93
C ALA A 114 32.67 7.33 -45.92
N VAL A 115 31.48 7.56 -45.36
CA VAL A 115 30.38 6.59 -45.33
C VAL A 115 29.62 6.61 -46.66
N GLU A 116 29.47 7.77 -47.29
CA GLU A 116 28.83 7.92 -48.61
C GLU A 116 29.69 7.33 -49.76
N SER A 117 31.02 7.42 -49.66
CA SER A 117 31.94 6.98 -50.74
C SER A 117 32.18 5.47 -50.79
N LYS A 118 31.78 4.69 -49.77
CA LYS A 118 31.84 3.22 -49.79
C LYS A 118 30.50 2.66 -50.25
N GLU A 119 30.40 2.32 -51.53
CA GLU A 119 29.35 1.45 -52.06
C GLU A 119 29.37 0.10 -51.33
N SER A 120 28.59 -0.01 -50.26
CA SER A 120 28.03 -1.30 -49.86
C SER A 120 26.62 -1.09 -49.35
N VAL A 121 25.71 -0.75 -50.26
CA VAL A 121 24.28 -0.91 -50.01
C VAL A 121 23.98 -2.41 -50.14
N LYS A 122 24.42 -3.20 -49.16
CA LYS A 122 23.77 -4.50 -48.96
C LYS A 122 22.33 -4.17 -48.53
N PRO A 123 21.30 -4.59 -49.27
CA PRO A 123 19.92 -4.34 -48.86
C PRO A 123 19.73 -4.94 -47.46
N ARG A 124 19.46 -4.08 -46.48
CA ARG A 124 19.25 -4.51 -45.10
C ARG A 124 17.78 -4.84 -44.94
N LEU A 125 17.47 -6.13 -44.95
CA LEU A 125 16.13 -6.61 -44.62
C LEU A 125 15.84 -6.28 -43.16
N SER A 126 14.91 -5.35 -42.93
CA SER A 126 14.49 -4.97 -41.58
C SER A 126 13.13 -5.57 -41.29
N ARG A 127 13.04 -6.57 -40.43
CA ARG A 127 11.72 -7.08 -40.03
C ARG A 127 10.95 -6.07 -39.18
N LEU A 128 9.64 -6.24 -39.10
CA LEU A 128 8.81 -5.50 -38.16
C LEU A 128 9.15 -5.93 -36.72
N ASN A 129 9.35 -4.94 -35.85
CA ASN A 129 9.38 -5.18 -34.41
C ASN A 129 7.97 -5.38 -33.87
N ARG A 130 7.84 -5.75 -32.59
CA ARG A 130 6.55 -6.04 -31.97
C ARG A 130 5.54 -4.89 -32.04
N PHE A 131 5.98 -3.67 -31.75
CA PHE A 131 5.13 -2.48 -31.81
C PHE A 131 4.66 -2.19 -33.24
N GLN A 132 5.58 -2.28 -34.21
CA GLN A 132 5.31 -2.08 -35.63
C GLN A 132 4.38 -3.14 -36.21
N TYR A 133 4.59 -4.42 -35.87
CA TYR A 133 3.72 -5.51 -36.31
C TYR A 133 2.30 -5.33 -35.78
N ASN A 134 2.14 -5.02 -34.49
CA ASN A 134 0.83 -4.74 -33.91
C ASN A 134 0.11 -3.62 -34.68
N ASN A 135 0.77 -2.48 -34.85
CA ASN A 135 0.16 -1.32 -35.51
C ASN A 135 -0.13 -1.55 -37.00
N SER A 136 0.75 -2.27 -37.71
CA SER A 136 0.57 -2.58 -39.12
C SER A 136 -0.63 -3.49 -39.34
N VAL A 137 -0.82 -4.50 -38.50
CA VAL A 137 -2.00 -5.37 -38.58
C VAL A 137 -3.26 -4.60 -38.17
N ARG A 138 -3.17 -3.75 -37.14
CA ARG A 138 -4.29 -2.89 -36.74
C ARG A 138 -4.73 -1.96 -37.86
N ASP A 139 -3.82 -1.31 -38.56
CA ASP A 139 -4.18 -0.40 -39.64
C ASP A 139 -4.67 -1.16 -40.87
N LEU A 140 -4.01 -2.27 -41.23
CA LEU A 140 -4.38 -3.08 -42.39
C LEU A 140 -5.82 -3.62 -42.29
N PHE A 141 -6.26 -4.01 -41.09
CA PHE A 141 -7.63 -4.48 -40.84
C PHE A 141 -8.54 -3.43 -40.21
N GLN A 142 -8.03 -2.22 -39.95
CA GLN A 142 -8.72 -1.15 -39.23
C GLN A 142 -9.30 -1.63 -37.86
N LEU A 143 -8.46 -2.29 -37.07
CA LEU A 143 -8.83 -2.86 -35.77
C LEU A 143 -8.98 -1.77 -34.70
N ARG A 144 -10.05 -1.88 -33.91
CA ARG A 144 -10.35 -0.96 -32.80
C ARG A 144 -9.53 -1.21 -31.53
N LYS A 145 -8.74 -2.28 -31.49
CA LYS A 145 -7.99 -2.74 -30.32
C LYS A 145 -6.63 -3.31 -30.71
N ASP A 146 -5.69 -3.28 -29.77
CA ASP A 146 -4.41 -3.96 -29.92
C ASP A 146 -4.55 -5.49 -29.99
N LEU A 147 -3.64 -6.12 -30.73
CA LEU A 147 -3.59 -7.57 -30.88
C LEU A 147 -3.12 -8.25 -29.60
N PHE A 148 -2.18 -7.64 -28.90
CA PHE A 148 -1.58 -8.16 -27.69
C PHE A 148 -1.14 -7.00 -26.78
N GLU A 149 -0.79 -7.33 -25.54
CA GLU A 149 -0.24 -6.38 -24.57
C GLU A 149 1.00 -5.66 -25.12
N LEU A 150 1.24 -4.39 -24.77
CA LEU A 150 2.41 -3.61 -25.19
C LEU A 150 3.04 -2.91 -23.98
N PRO A 151 3.81 -3.63 -23.13
CA PRO A 151 4.47 -3.01 -21.98
C PRO A 151 5.49 -1.93 -22.38
N GLU A 152 6.00 -1.97 -23.62
CA GLU A 152 6.84 -0.94 -24.23
C GLU A 152 6.12 0.41 -24.46
N LYS A 153 4.78 0.45 -24.50
CA LYS A 153 4.02 1.71 -24.52
C LYS A 153 3.96 2.27 -23.10
N LEU A 154 4.86 3.23 -22.82
CA LEU A 154 5.05 3.76 -21.47
C LEU A 154 3.93 4.71 -21.01
N MET A 155 3.24 5.36 -21.95
CA MET A 155 2.18 6.33 -21.66
C MET A 155 0.91 5.99 -22.45
N THR A 156 -0.22 5.95 -21.76
CA THR A 156 -1.56 5.91 -22.36
C THR A 156 -2.24 7.25 -22.13
N ARG A 157 -2.70 7.87 -23.21
CA ARG A 157 -3.47 9.12 -23.20
C ARG A 157 -4.96 8.80 -23.09
N HIS A 158 -5.65 9.36 -22.09
CA HIS A 158 -7.10 9.17 -21.92
C HIS A 158 -7.95 10.22 -22.66
N HIS A 159 -7.31 11.31 -23.09
CA HIS A 159 -7.92 12.35 -23.92
C HIS A 159 -7.06 12.56 -25.15
N ASN A 160 -7.68 12.69 -26.32
CA ASN A 160 -6.96 12.86 -27.57
C ASN A 160 -6.67 14.35 -27.83
N TYR A 161 -5.78 14.93 -27.02
CA TYR A 161 -5.33 16.32 -27.18
C TYR A 161 -4.45 16.51 -28.43
N LEU A 162 -3.89 15.44 -29.00
CA LEU A 162 -3.09 15.48 -30.22
C LEU A 162 -3.91 15.89 -31.46
N LEU A 163 -5.22 15.64 -31.45
CA LEU A 163 -6.14 15.96 -32.56
C LEU A 163 -6.90 17.28 -32.40
N THR A 164 -6.54 18.08 -31.40
CA THR A 164 -7.20 19.37 -31.16
C THR A 164 -6.78 20.39 -32.22
N LYS A 165 -7.72 21.28 -32.60
CA LYS A 165 -7.46 22.33 -33.60
C LYS A 165 -6.46 23.36 -33.06
N GLU A 166 -6.46 23.53 -31.75
CA GLU A 166 -5.65 24.48 -31.02
C GLU A 166 -4.16 24.13 -31.07
N GLN A 167 -3.81 22.87 -31.38
CA GLN A 167 -2.44 22.36 -31.42
C GLN A 167 -1.65 22.84 -30.19
N ARG A 168 -2.26 22.65 -29.01
CA ARG A 168 -1.71 23.06 -27.73
C ARG A 168 -2.06 22.04 -26.67
N MET A 169 -1.13 21.76 -25.77
CA MET A 169 -1.41 20.87 -24.65
C MET A 169 -2.36 21.54 -23.64
N PRO A 170 -3.39 20.83 -23.16
CA PRO A 170 -4.24 21.32 -22.07
C PRO A 170 -3.44 21.61 -20.79
N GLU A 171 -3.96 22.52 -19.95
CA GLU A 171 -3.37 22.81 -18.63
C GLU A 171 -3.45 21.59 -17.69
N GLN A 172 -4.42 20.71 -17.89
CA GLN A 172 -4.54 19.43 -17.18
C GLN A 172 -4.83 18.30 -18.17
N VAL A 173 -4.10 17.20 -18.04
CA VAL A 173 -4.23 16.00 -18.88
C VAL A 173 -4.38 14.75 -18.02
N ARG A 174 -5.02 13.72 -18.59
CA ARG A 174 -5.16 12.41 -17.96
C ARG A 174 -4.32 11.38 -18.70
N VAL A 175 -3.29 10.88 -18.04
CA VAL A 175 -2.38 9.87 -18.59
C VAL A 175 -2.01 8.82 -17.53
N ALA A 176 -1.64 7.63 -17.99
CA ALA A 176 -1.20 6.55 -17.11
C ALA A 176 -0.13 5.70 -17.78
N SER A 177 0.78 5.13 -16.98
CA SER A 177 1.68 4.08 -17.43
C SER A 177 1.13 2.71 -17.08
N HIS A 178 1.02 1.85 -18.09
CA HIS A 178 0.57 0.47 -17.95
C HIS A 178 1.70 -0.55 -18.10
N SER A 179 2.98 -0.12 -18.09
CA SER A 179 4.10 -1.02 -18.39
C SER A 179 4.25 -2.22 -17.45
N ARG A 180 3.76 -2.12 -16.20
CA ARG A 180 3.70 -3.27 -15.26
C ARG A 180 2.42 -4.10 -15.34
N ASN A 181 1.33 -3.51 -15.85
CA ASN A 181 0.03 -4.15 -16.00
C ASN A 181 -0.56 -3.73 -17.37
N PRO A 182 0.01 -4.24 -18.48
CA PRO A 182 -0.34 -3.79 -19.82
C PRO A 182 -1.80 -4.13 -20.16
N LEU A 183 -2.40 -3.32 -21.03
CA LEU A 183 -3.78 -3.53 -21.45
C LEU A 183 -3.89 -4.79 -22.32
N PRO A 184 -4.89 -5.67 -22.08
CA PRO A 184 -5.01 -6.93 -22.80
C PRO A 184 -5.39 -6.69 -24.26
N GLY A 185 -4.79 -7.47 -25.16
CA GLY A 185 -5.13 -7.49 -26.59
C GLY A 185 -6.29 -8.44 -26.94
N PHE A 186 -6.23 -9.03 -28.14
CA PHE A 186 -7.17 -10.04 -28.60
C PHE A 186 -7.01 -11.36 -27.83
N ARG A 187 -8.13 -11.99 -27.48
CA ARG A 187 -8.16 -13.29 -26.80
C ARG A 187 -7.50 -14.36 -27.65
N GLY A 188 -6.60 -15.13 -27.04
CA GLY A 188 -5.88 -16.22 -27.71
C GLY A 188 -4.70 -15.77 -28.57
N VAL A 189 -4.44 -14.46 -28.68
CA VAL A 189 -3.32 -13.92 -29.45
C VAL A 189 -2.14 -13.62 -28.53
N ARG A 190 -1.00 -14.28 -28.75
CA ARG A 190 0.22 -14.09 -27.94
C ARG A 190 1.31 -13.42 -28.77
N PRO A 191 2.00 -12.39 -28.26
CA PRO A 191 3.07 -11.74 -28.98
C PRO A 191 4.30 -12.66 -29.09
N PHE A 192 5.15 -12.39 -30.08
CA PHE A 192 6.52 -12.88 -30.07
C PHE A 192 7.35 -12.14 -29.00
N PRO A 193 8.52 -12.67 -28.59
CA PRO A 193 9.37 -12.03 -27.59
C PRO A 193 9.67 -10.57 -27.93
N LYS A 194 9.72 -9.71 -26.91
CA LYS A 194 10.07 -8.29 -27.08
C LYS A 194 11.47 -8.19 -27.70
N ASP A 195 11.60 -7.34 -28.70
CA ASP A 195 12.87 -7.02 -29.34
C ASP A 195 13.82 -6.34 -28.33
N LEU A 196 15.06 -6.84 -28.24
CA LEU A 196 16.07 -6.25 -27.37
C LEU A 196 16.55 -4.93 -27.97
N ARG A 197 16.76 -3.94 -27.10
CA ARG A 197 17.41 -2.69 -27.47
C ARG A 197 18.92 -2.91 -27.38
N ALA A 198 19.66 -2.43 -28.37
CA ALA A 198 21.11 -2.32 -28.22
C ALA A 198 21.43 -1.32 -27.09
N ALA A 199 22.63 -1.39 -26.50
CA ALA A 199 23.03 -0.56 -25.35
C ALA A 199 22.83 0.97 -25.56
N HIS A 200 22.73 1.42 -26.81
CA HIS A 200 22.47 2.81 -27.21
C HIS A 200 21.37 2.93 -28.29
N GLY A 201 20.49 1.93 -28.42
CA GLY A 201 19.74 1.71 -29.66
C GLY A 201 18.23 1.79 -29.58
N PHE A 202 17.65 1.95 -30.76
CA PHE A 202 16.23 1.75 -31.02
C PHE A 202 15.94 0.27 -31.30
N ASP A 203 14.74 -0.19 -30.99
CA ASP A 203 14.25 -1.55 -31.23
C ASP A 203 13.87 -1.83 -32.70
N ASN A 204 14.24 -0.92 -33.61
CA ASN A 204 14.01 -1.03 -35.05
C ASN A 204 15.32 -1.16 -35.87
N GLN A 205 16.44 -1.45 -35.20
CA GLN A 205 17.75 -1.61 -35.83
C GLN A 205 17.85 -2.90 -36.68
N SER A 206 18.14 -2.74 -37.97
CA SER A 206 18.16 -3.82 -38.95
C SER A 206 19.14 -4.95 -38.63
N ASP A 207 20.29 -4.62 -38.05
CA ASP A 207 21.38 -5.54 -37.72
C ASP A 207 21.09 -6.35 -36.44
N GLN A 208 20.13 -5.91 -35.63
CA GLN A 208 19.69 -6.60 -34.41
C GLN A 208 18.40 -7.42 -34.64
N LEU A 209 17.56 -7.00 -35.60
CA LEU A 209 16.30 -7.66 -35.93
C LEU A 209 16.49 -8.88 -36.83
N THR A 210 17.23 -9.87 -36.32
CA THR A 210 17.38 -11.18 -36.97
C THR A 210 16.09 -12.01 -36.91
N LEU A 211 15.97 -13.01 -37.80
CA LEU A 211 14.84 -13.95 -37.85
C LEU A 211 15.36 -15.38 -37.66
N SER A 212 15.28 -15.88 -36.43
CA SER A 212 15.57 -17.29 -36.15
C SER A 212 14.43 -18.21 -36.62
N PRO A 213 14.66 -19.52 -36.84
CA PRO A 213 13.60 -20.46 -37.17
C PRO A 213 12.46 -20.49 -36.15
N LEU A 214 12.78 -20.37 -34.86
CA LEU A 214 11.78 -20.32 -33.78
C LEU A 214 10.92 -19.06 -33.85
N LEU A 215 11.54 -17.92 -34.18
CA LEU A 215 10.82 -16.67 -34.33
C LEU A 215 9.92 -16.68 -35.57
N LEU A 216 10.38 -17.28 -36.69
CA LEU A 216 9.55 -17.50 -37.87
C LEU A 216 8.33 -18.37 -37.55
N ASP A 217 8.50 -19.51 -36.87
CA ASP A 217 7.38 -20.35 -36.42
C ASP A 217 6.40 -19.57 -35.53
N THR A 218 6.91 -18.69 -34.67
CA THR A 218 6.08 -17.82 -33.83
C THR A 218 5.27 -16.83 -34.67
N PHE A 219 5.86 -16.20 -35.70
CA PHE A 219 5.13 -15.32 -36.61
C PHE A 219 4.03 -16.06 -37.39
N LEU A 220 4.32 -17.28 -37.86
CA LEU A 220 3.33 -18.12 -38.55
C LEU A 220 2.14 -18.42 -37.64
N LYS A 221 2.40 -18.88 -36.40
CA LYS A 221 1.35 -19.15 -35.39
C LYS A 221 0.59 -17.88 -35.02
N LEU A 222 1.29 -16.75 -34.89
CA LEU A 222 0.68 -15.47 -34.59
C LEU A 222 -0.31 -15.07 -35.69
N SER A 223 0.08 -15.16 -36.96
CA SER A 223 -0.80 -14.83 -38.09
C SER A 223 -2.10 -15.64 -38.10
N VAL A 224 -2.06 -16.91 -37.68
CA VAL A 224 -3.24 -17.77 -37.60
C VAL A 224 -4.09 -17.39 -36.40
N SER A 225 -3.47 -17.27 -35.22
CA SER A 225 -4.18 -16.94 -33.98
C SER A 225 -4.91 -15.59 -34.03
N ILE A 226 -4.39 -14.59 -34.76
CA ILE A 226 -5.07 -13.30 -34.94
C ILE A 226 -6.42 -13.47 -35.62
N LEU A 227 -6.46 -14.23 -36.72
CA LEU A 227 -7.64 -14.39 -37.57
C LEU A 227 -8.65 -15.38 -36.98
N GLU A 228 -8.18 -16.33 -36.17
CA GLU A 228 -8.98 -17.31 -35.43
C GLU A 228 -9.44 -16.81 -34.05
N SER A 229 -8.96 -15.64 -33.61
CA SER A 229 -9.35 -15.07 -32.32
C SER A 229 -10.88 -14.86 -32.26
N PRO A 230 -11.53 -15.18 -31.13
CA PRO A 230 -12.93 -14.83 -30.90
C PRO A 230 -13.22 -13.32 -30.96
N ASP A 231 -12.20 -12.48 -30.88
CA ASP A 231 -12.33 -11.02 -31.00
C ASP A 231 -12.25 -10.54 -32.47
N PHE A 232 -11.77 -11.38 -33.40
CA PHE A 232 -11.69 -11.05 -34.83
C PHE A 232 -13.05 -11.23 -35.52
N THR A 233 -13.92 -10.24 -35.31
CA THR A 233 -15.33 -10.20 -35.71
C THR A 233 -15.64 -8.98 -36.56
N GLU A 234 -16.78 -8.99 -37.26
CA GLU A 234 -17.28 -7.86 -38.06
C GLU A 234 -17.33 -6.54 -37.27
N GLY A 235 -17.72 -6.58 -36.00
CA GLY A 235 -17.77 -5.38 -35.16
C GLY A 235 -16.40 -4.80 -34.78
N MET A 236 -15.32 -5.58 -34.93
CA MET A 236 -13.96 -5.19 -34.54
C MET A 236 -13.04 -4.89 -35.72
N VAL A 237 -13.37 -5.38 -36.91
CA VAL A 237 -12.57 -5.28 -38.14
C VAL A 237 -13.22 -4.27 -39.08
N GLY A 238 -12.57 -3.12 -39.30
CA GLY A 238 -13.15 -2.06 -40.12
C GLY A 238 -13.28 -2.40 -41.61
N VAL A 239 -12.42 -3.27 -42.13
CA VAL A 239 -12.45 -3.73 -43.54
C VAL A 239 -13.33 -4.97 -43.78
N TRP A 240 -14.22 -5.31 -42.83
CA TRP A 240 -14.96 -6.57 -42.88
C TRP A 240 -15.81 -6.70 -44.15
N LYS A 241 -16.54 -5.65 -44.51
CA LYS A 241 -17.42 -5.65 -45.68
C LYS A 241 -16.65 -5.75 -46.98
N GLU A 242 -15.54 -5.02 -47.07
CA GLU A 242 -14.71 -4.89 -48.26
C GLU A 242 -13.81 -6.11 -48.49
N PHE A 243 -13.52 -6.90 -47.45
CA PHE A 243 -12.54 -7.98 -47.54
C PHE A 243 -13.07 -9.36 -47.15
N PHE A 244 -13.89 -9.47 -46.10
CA PHE A 244 -14.28 -10.75 -45.50
C PHE A 244 -15.72 -11.17 -45.75
N ALA A 245 -16.65 -10.23 -45.93
CA ALA A 245 -18.07 -10.51 -46.08
C ALA A 245 -18.35 -11.39 -47.31
N GLU A 246 -19.39 -12.21 -47.25
CA GLU A 246 -19.83 -12.99 -48.41
C GLU A 246 -20.15 -12.08 -49.60
N PRO A 247 -19.79 -12.47 -50.84
CA PRO A 247 -20.05 -11.65 -52.01
C PRO A 247 -21.54 -11.64 -52.37
N GLU A 248 -22.05 -10.47 -52.79
CA GLU A 248 -23.45 -10.33 -53.18
C GLU A 248 -23.77 -11.08 -54.48
N ASN A 249 -22.80 -11.18 -55.39
CA ASN A 249 -22.90 -11.97 -56.61
C ASN A 249 -21.79 -13.03 -56.68
N PRO A 250 -22.09 -14.31 -56.46
CA PRO A 250 -21.10 -15.39 -56.47
C PRO A 250 -20.68 -15.86 -57.88
N ASP A 251 -21.29 -15.32 -58.94
CA ASP A 251 -21.12 -15.83 -60.31
C ASP A 251 -19.70 -15.69 -60.87
N ASP A 252 -18.92 -14.69 -60.41
CA ASP A 252 -17.49 -14.52 -60.73
C ASP A 252 -16.63 -14.36 -59.45
N LEU A 253 -16.50 -15.46 -58.73
CA LEU A 253 -15.72 -15.55 -57.50
C LEU A 253 -14.25 -15.10 -57.68
N GLU A 254 -13.63 -15.40 -58.83
CA GLU A 254 -12.23 -15.04 -59.07
C GLU A 254 -12.07 -13.52 -59.24
N ALA A 255 -12.94 -12.87 -60.02
CA ALA A 255 -12.91 -11.42 -60.19
C ALA A 255 -13.16 -10.70 -58.86
N GLU A 256 -14.10 -11.20 -58.05
CA GLU A 256 -14.40 -10.65 -56.73
C GLU A 256 -13.20 -10.76 -55.77
N ILE A 257 -12.60 -11.94 -55.68
CA ILE A 257 -11.38 -12.17 -54.88
C ILE A 257 -10.27 -11.22 -55.34
N ARG A 258 -10.05 -11.10 -56.65
CA ARG A 258 -9.02 -10.22 -57.22
C ARG A 258 -9.26 -8.75 -56.89
N MET A 259 -10.50 -8.30 -56.99
CA MET A 259 -10.90 -6.93 -56.67
C MET A 259 -10.59 -6.58 -55.20
N ARG A 260 -10.91 -7.49 -54.28
CA ARG A 260 -10.67 -7.29 -52.83
C ARG A 260 -9.20 -7.45 -52.43
N LEU A 261 -8.49 -8.42 -53.03
CA LEU A 261 -7.09 -8.71 -52.70
C LEU A 261 -6.12 -7.64 -53.19
N LYS A 262 -6.36 -7.05 -54.37
CA LYS A 262 -5.42 -6.08 -54.96
C LYS A 262 -5.11 -4.89 -54.04
N PRO A 263 -6.10 -4.11 -53.53
CA PRO A 263 -5.82 -2.99 -52.62
C PRO A 263 -5.25 -3.48 -51.28
N PHE A 264 -5.71 -4.62 -50.77
CA PHE A 264 -5.23 -5.18 -49.51
C PHE A 264 -3.75 -5.58 -49.57
N ILE A 265 -3.34 -6.28 -50.62
CA ILE A 265 -1.94 -6.69 -50.83
C ILE A 265 -1.04 -5.48 -51.09
N ARG A 266 -1.54 -4.45 -51.80
CA ARG A 266 -0.81 -3.18 -52.01
C ARG A 266 -0.41 -2.55 -50.68
N LEU A 267 -1.34 -2.47 -49.72
CA LEU A 267 -1.08 -1.95 -48.37
C LEU A 267 -0.20 -2.89 -47.55
N ALA A 268 -0.47 -4.19 -47.58
CA ALA A 268 0.25 -5.19 -46.80
C ALA A 268 1.74 -5.27 -47.19
N PHE A 269 2.04 -5.28 -48.49
CA PHE A 269 3.41 -5.40 -49.01
C PHE A 269 4.07 -4.05 -49.29
N ARG A 270 3.29 -2.96 -49.29
CA ARG A 270 3.77 -1.57 -49.31
C ARG A 270 4.52 -1.23 -50.59
N SER A 271 4.09 -1.84 -51.68
CA SER A 271 4.70 -1.72 -53.00
C SER A 271 3.64 -1.74 -54.08
N SER A 272 4.03 -1.45 -55.32
CA SER A 272 3.24 -1.89 -56.47
C SER A 272 3.07 -3.40 -56.42
N VAL A 273 1.85 -3.88 -56.67
CA VAL A 273 1.54 -5.32 -56.67
C VAL A 273 1.81 -5.86 -58.07
N GLU A 274 2.89 -6.64 -58.22
CA GLU A 274 3.16 -7.38 -59.45
C GLU A 274 2.02 -8.36 -59.77
N LYS A 275 1.71 -8.50 -61.06
CA LYS A 275 0.58 -9.32 -61.52
C LYS A 275 0.73 -10.77 -61.08
N GLU A 276 1.94 -11.31 -61.16
CA GLU A 276 2.29 -12.69 -60.83
C GLU A 276 2.11 -12.96 -59.33
N VAL A 277 2.45 -11.98 -58.48
CA VAL A 277 2.26 -12.07 -57.03
C VAL A 277 0.76 -12.06 -56.70
N LEU A 278 0.00 -11.16 -57.31
CA LEU A 278 -1.47 -11.11 -57.13
C LEU A 278 -2.13 -12.41 -57.59
N ASP A 279 -1.79 -12.91 -58.78
CA ASP A 279 -2.34 -14.13 -59.36
C ASP A 279 -2.08 -15.36 -58.49
N ARG A 280 -0.95 -15.40 -57.77
CA ARG A 280 -0.66 -16.46 -56.79
C ARG A 280 -1.61 -16.40 -55.58
N TYR A 281 -1.86 -15.23 -55.02
CA TYR A 281 -2.77 -15.07 -53.89
C TYR A 281 -4.24 -15.24 -54.29
N VAL A 282 -4.63 -14.80 -55.48
CA VAL A 282 -5.99 -15.02 -56.03
C VAL A 282 -6.28 -16.50 -56.18
N ARG A 283 -5.37 -17.27 -56.78
CA ARG A 283 -5.52 -18.74 -56.89
C ARG A 283 -5.62 -19.41 -55.52
N TYR A 284 -4.72 -19.06 -54.61
CA TYR A 284 -4.75 -19.59 -53.24
C TYR A 284 -6.08 -19.26 -52.53
N ALA A 285 -6.57 -18.04 -52.68
CA ALA A 285 -7.83 -17.61 -52.09
C ALA A 285 -9.01 -18.37 -52.65
N HIS A 286 -9.07 -18.51 -53.97
CA HIS A 286 -10.11 -19.28 -54.64
C HIS A 286 -10.15 -20.74 -54.14
N ASP A 287 -9.00 -21.39 -53.99
CA ASP A 287 -8.91 -22.75 -53.44
C ASP A 287 -9.33 -22.83 -51.97
N GLN A 288 -8.96 -21.85 -51.14
CA GLN A 288 -9.35 -21.80 -49.73
C GLN A 288 -10.85 -21.53 -49.56
N VAL A 289 -11.45 -20.65 -50.36
CA VAL A 289 -12.90 -20.39 -50.34
C VAL A 289 -13.68 -21.64 -50.74
N LYS A 290 -13.26 -22.35 -51.79
CA LYS A 290 -13.91 -23.60 -52.22
C LYS A 290 -13.85 -24.72 -51.19
N SER A 291 -12.78 -24.77 -50.38
CA SER A 291 -12.53 -25.86 -49.42
C SER A 291 -13.02 -25.60 -47.99
N ARG A 292 -13.32 -24.35 -47.60
CA ARG A 292 -13.62 -23.96 -46.21
C ARG A 292 -15.09 -23.60 -45.94
N GLU A 293 -16.01 -24.07 -46.78
CA GLU A 293 -17.48 -23.93 -46.65
C GLU A 293 -18.04 -22.49 -46.66
N SER A 294 -17.22 -21.45 -46.50
CA SER A 294 -17.62 -20.03 -46.59
C SER A 294 -16.52 -19.14 -47.17
N PHE A 295 -16.90 -18.05 -47.85
CA PHE A 295 -15.97 -17.04 -48.35
C PHE A 295 -15.17 -16.43 -47.21
N THR A 296 -15.86 -16.13 -46.11
CA THR A 296 -15.25 -15.55 -44.90
C THR A 296 -14.10 -16.41 -44.37
N ALA A 297 -14.32 -17.73 -44.21
CA ALA A 297 -13.29 -18.63 -43.70
C ALA A 297 -12.11 -18.79 -44.67
N GLY A 298 -12.38 -18.81 -45.98
CA GLY A 298 -11.36 -18.81 -47.02
C GLY A 298 -10.49 -17.56 -46.96
N MET A 299 -11.11 -16.38 -46.94
CA MET A 299 -10.41 -15.09 -46.89
C MET A 299 -9.63 -14.87 -45.60
N LYS A 300 -10.13 -15.35 -44.45
CA LYS A 300 -9.35 -15.40 -43.20
C LYS A 300 -8.05 -16.20 -43.36
N LYS A 301 -8.09 -17.33 -44.07
CA LYS A 301 -6.88 -18.14 -44.30
C LYS A 301 -5.88 -17.43 -45.22
N VAL A 302 -6.38 -16.72 -46.23
CA VAL A 302 -5.57 -15.91 -47.14
C VAL A 302 -4.92 -14.75 -46.39
N ALA A 303 -5.66 -14.08 -45.52
CA ALA A 303 -5.14 -13.03 -44.66
C ALA A 303 -4.00 -13.54 -43.77
N SER A 304 -4.13 -14.69 -43.12
CA SER A 304 -3.03 -15.32 -42.37
C SER A 304 -1.80 -15.60 -43.25
N ALA A 305 -2.00 -16.06 -44.49
CA ALA A 305 -0.90 -16.29 -45.43
C ALA A 305 -0.19 -15.00 -45.86
N ILE A 306 -0.93 -13.89 -46.00
CA ILE A 306 -0.36 -12.56 -46.28
C ILE A 306 0.46 -12.06 -45.09
N LEU A 307 -0.08 -12.15 -43.87
CA LEU A 307 0.64 -11.74 -42.64
C LEU A 307 1.89 -12.59 -42.37
N SER A 308 1.91 -13.84 -42.84
CA SER A 308 3.04 -14.77 -42.75
C SER A 308 4.12 -14.54 -43.83
N SER A 309 3.83 -13.71 -44.84
CA SER A 309 4.72 -13.51 -45.98
C SER A 309 5.97 -12.73 -45.58
N PRO A 310 7.16 -13.08 -46.10
CA PRO A 310 8.35 -12.23 -46.00
C PRO A 310 8.10 -10.80 -46.52
N LEU A 311 7.24 -10.64 -47.53
CA LEU A 311 6.86 -9.33 -48.07
C LEU A 311 6.08 -8.47 -47.06
N PHE A 312 5.38 -9.10 -46.10
CA PHE A 312 4.73 -8.40 -45.00
C PHE A 312 5.66 -8.21 -43.80
N LEU A 313 6.41 -9.26 -43.42
CA LEU A 313 7.27 -9.25 -42.24
C LEU A 313 8.50 -8.35 -42.38
N PHE A 314 9.04 -8.21 -43.59
CA PHE A 314 10.22 -7.40 -43.86
C PHE A 314 9.90 -6.12 -44.61
N ARG A 315 10.54 -5.04 -44.19
CA ARG A 315 10.64 -3.80 -44.96
C ARG A 315 11.83 -3.96 -45.91
N HIS A 316 11.54 -3.83 -47.20
CA HIS A 316 12.57 -3.88 -48.24
C HIS A 316 13.19 -2.49 -48.36
N GLU A 317 14.46 -2.37 -48.02
CA GLU A 317 15.30 -1.29 -48.55
C GLU A 317 15.83 -1.79 -49.88
N THR A 318 15.30 -1.27 -50.98
CA THR A 318 15.61 -1.75 -52.33
C THR A 318 17.07 -1.50 -52.69
N VAL A 319 17.62 -2.37 -53.55
CA VAL A 319 18.91 -2.12 -54.23
C VAL A 319 18.76 -1.01 -55.29
N LEU A 320 17.52 -0.79 -55.75
CA LEU A 320 17.17 0.32 -56.61
C LEU A 320 17.31 1.63 -55.82
N LYS A 321 18.29 2.44 -56.22
CA LYS A 321 18.36 3.86 -55.86
C LYS A 321 17.04 4.49 -56.30
N ASP A 322 16.38 5.20 -55.39
CA ASP A 322 15.15 5.98 -55.65
C ASP A 322 13.81 5.22 -55.83
N ASP A 323 13.60 4.08 -55.15
CA ASP A 323 12.24 3.48 -55.07
C ASP A 323 11.30 4.36 -54.22
N PRO A 324 10.26 4.98 -54.82
CA PRO A 324 9.34 5.85 -54.08
C PRO A 324 8.50 5.08 -53.05
N TYR A 325 8.25 3.78 -53.24
CA TYR A 325 7.54 2.94 -52.29
C TYR A 325 8.38 2.65 -51.04
N ALA A 326 9.69 2.46 -51.21
CA ALA A 326 10.62 2.33 -50.10
C ALA A 326 10.66 3.61 -49.24
N LEU A 327 10.62 4.78 -49.87
CA LEU A 327 10.53 6.06 -49.16
C LEU A 327 9.20 6.21 -48.40
N ALA A 328 8.06 5.92 -49.03
CA ALA A 328 6.75 5.89 -48.37
C ALA A 328 6.74 4.95 -47.14
N SER A 329 7.28 3.75 -47.30
CA SER A 329 7.42 2.77 -46.22
C SER A 329 8.28 3.31 -45.08
N ARG A 330 9.43 3.92 -45.38
CA ARG A 330 10.30 4.55 -44.36
C ARG A 330 9.57 5.65 -43.60
N LEU A 331 8.93 6.58 -44.29
CA LEU A 331 8.16 7.68 -43.69
C LEU A 331 7.07 7.15 -42.76
N SER A 332 6.27 6.19 -43.24
CA SER A 332 5.17 5.61 -42.47
C SER A 332 5.65 4.89 -41.21
N TYR A 333 6.70 4.07 -41.29
CA TYR A 333 7.20 3.39 -40.09
C TYR A 333 7.95 4.31 -39.13
N SER A 334 8.53 5.40 -39.62
CA SER A 334 9.17 6.41 -38.75
C SER A 334 8.15 7.27 -38.01
N LEU A 335 7.10 7.74 -38.67
CA LEU A 335 6.12 8.66 -38.08
C LEU A 335 4.88 7.96 -37.51
N TRP A 336 4.40 6.92 -38.18
CA TRP A 336 3.17 6.21 -37.81
C TRP A 336 3.42 4.82 -37.25
N GLY A 337 4.67 4.36 -37.19
CA GLY A 337 5.03 3.03 -36.65
C GLY A 337 4.25 1.88 -37.30
N SER A 338 3.83 2.03 -38.56
CA SER A 338 2.85 1.16 -39.22
C SER A 338 3.01 1.20 -40.75
N CYS A 339 2.24 0.39 -41.47
CA CYS A 339 2.19 0.41 -42.92
C CYS A 339 1.64 1.75 -43.47
N PRO A 340 2.14 2.20 -44.65
CA PRO A 340 1.62 3.36 -45.34
C PRO A 340 0.14 3.17 -45.70
N ASP A 341 -0.61 4.26 -45.69
CA ASP A 341 -1.97 4.28 -46.20
C ASP A 341 -2.00 4.42 -47.73
N ASP A 342 -3.20 4.33 -48.30
CA ASP A 342 -3.38 4.42 -49.75
C ASP A 342 -2.97 5.80 -50.30
N ALA A 343 -3.19 6.88 -49.54
CA ALA A 343 -2.82 8.24 -49.94
C ALA A 343 -1.29 8.38 -50.07
N LEU A 344 -0.53 7.84 -49.12
CA LEU A 344 0.94 7.86 -49.15
C LEU A 344 1.49 6.97 -50.26
N LEU A 345 0.89 5.78 -50.49
CA LEU A 345 1.28 4.92 -51.61
C LEU A 345 0.94 5.53 -52.98
N LYS A 346 -0.13 6.31 -53.09
CA LYS A 346 -0.44 7.08 -54.31
C LYS A 346 0.54 8.22 -54.53
N ALA A 347 0.89 8.95 -53.47
CA ALA A 347 1.91 9.99 -53.55
C ALA A 347 3.27 9.44 -54.02
N ALA A 348 3.62 8.22 -53.59
CA ALA A 348 4.80 7.50 -54.09
C ALA A 348 4.67 7.17 -55.59
N GLU A 349 3.55 6.59 -56.01
CA GLU A 349 3.27 6.23 -57.41
C GLU A 349 3.31 7.45 -58.35
N GLU A 350 2.80 8.59 -57.88
CA GLU A 350 2.75 9.86 -58.61
C GLU A 350 4.10 10.61 -58.60
N GLY A 351 5.13 10.09 -57.94
CA GLY A 351 6.45 10.74 -57.84
C GLY A 351 6.49 11.98 -56.94
N ARG A 352 5.42 12.26 -56.17
CA ARG A 352 5.35 13.44 -55.28
C ARG A 352 6.35 13.39 -54.13
N LEU A 353 6.76 12.20 -53.71
CA LEU A 353 7.79 12.03 -52.67
C LEU A 353 9.21 12.33 -53.16
N GLY A 354 9.42 12.43 -54.48
CA GLY A 354 10.75 12.66 -55.08
C GLY A 354 11.16 14.12 -55.18
N ASN A 355 10.28 15.08 -54.87
CA ASN A 355 10.58 16.51 -54.85
C ASN A 355 10.23 17.14 -53.50
N ALA A 356 10.94 18.23 -53.15
CA ALA A 356 10.89 18.81 -51.81
C ALA A 356 9.50 19.35 -51.42
N ASP A 357 8.80 20.02 -52.35
CA ASP A 357 7.49 20.60 -52.09
C ASP A 357 6.43 19.51 -51.84
N GLY A 358 6.38 18.49 -52.70
CA GLY A 358 5.46 17.36 -52.55
C GLY A 358 5.74 16.55 -51.29
N LEU A 359 7.01 16.35 -50.94
CA LEU A 359 7.38 15.69 -49.68
C LEU A 359 6.93 16.52 -48.47
N ALA A 360 7.14 17.83 -48.47
CA ALA A 360 6.72 18.72 -47.39
C ALA A 360 5.20 18.72 -47.17
N GLU A 361 4.42 18.73 -48.25
CA GLU A 361 2.95 18.62 -48.19
C GLU A 361 2.50 17.29 -47.57
N VAL A 362 3.09 16.18 -48.01
CA VAL A 362 2.78 14.84 -47.46
C VAL A 362 3.15 14.76 -45.98
N LEU A 363 4.32 15.26 -45.59
CA LEU A 363 4.76 15.30 -44.20
C LEU A 363 3.81 16.13 -43.34
N GLU A 364 3.35 17.28 -43.82
CA GLU A 364 2.42 18.13 -43.08
C GLU A 364 1.10 17.41 -42.79
N VAL A 365 0.60 16.61 -43.73
CA VAL A 365 -0.58 15.76 -43.52
C VAL A 365 -0.27 14.65 -42.52
N MET A 366 0.87 13.96 -42.66
CA MET A 366 1.24 12.85 -41.79
C MET A 366 1.44 13.27 -40.32
N LEU A 367 1.99 14.46 -40.08
CA LEU A 367 2.22 15.00 -38.74
C LEU A 367 0.91 15.39 -38.02
N LYS A 368 -0.16 15.65 -38.77
CA LYS A 368 -1.50 15.96 -38.22
C LYS A 368 -2.38 14.72 -38.07
N ASP A 369 -1.96 13.59 -38.62
CA ASP A 369 -2.73 12.34 -38.57
C ASP A 369 -2.69 11.73 -37.15
N PRO A 370 -3.80 11.15 -36.64
CA PRO A 370 -3.84 10.49 -35.33
C PRO A 370 -2.76 9.43 -35.11
N LYS A 371 -2.28 8.78 -36.17
CA LYS A 371 -1.21 7.77 -36.08
C LYS A 371 0.11 8.33 -35.58
N ILE A 372 0.31 9.65 -35.59
CA ILE A 372 1.51 10.30 -35.05
C ILE A 372 1.72 10.01 -33.56
N GLU A 373 0.66 9.66 -32.82
CA GLU A 373 0.76 9.20 -31.43
C GLU A 373 1.79 8.08 -31.27
N ARG A 374 1.95 7.21 -32.29
CA ARG A 374 2.87 6.07 -32.23
C ARG A 374 4.33 6.49 -32.29
N PHE A 375 4.65 7.58 -32.98
CA PHE A 375 5.97 8.20 -32.89
C PHE A 375 6.20 8.74 -31.48
N LEU A 376 5.21 9.45 -30.92
CA LEU A 376 5.27 10.01 -29.55
C LEU A 376 5.31 8.93 -28.45
N ASP A 377 4.78 7.73 -28.71
CA ASP A 377 4.85 6.58 -27.79
C ASP A 377 6.21 5.89 -27.81
N SER A 378 6.81 5.81 -29.00
CA SER A 378 7.98 4.97 -29.24
C SER A 378 9.29 5.76 -29.17
N PHE A 379 9.41 6.83 -29.94
CA PHE A 379 10.66 7.57 -30.09
C PHE A 379 11.18 8.17 -28.77
N PRO A 380 10.44 9.00 -28.03
CA PRO A 380 10.98 9.65 -26.83
C PRO A 380 11.29 8.66 -25.71
N ALA A 381 10.45 7.61 -25.56
CA ALA A 381 10.69 6.55 -24.59
C ALA A 381 12.02 5.81 -24.85
N GLN A 382 12.34 5.56 -26.13
CA GLN A 382 13.58 4.90 -26.55
C GLN A 382 14.78 5.83 -26.49
N TRP A 383 14.64 7.04 -27.01
CA TRP A 383 15.70 8.05 -27.02
C TRP A 383 16.23 8.36 -25.62
N MET A 384 15.31 8.52 -24.64
CA MET A 384 15.67 8.78 -23.24
C MET A 384 15.87 7.51 -22.40
N GLN A 385 15.71 6.32 -22.98
CA GLN A 385 15.82 5.02 -22.29
C GLN A 385 14.98 4.93 -20.99
N LEU A 386 13.74 5.45 -21.02
CA LEU A 386 12.90 5.59 -19.83
C LEU A 386 12.50 4.25 -19.17
N GLU A 387 12.61 3.14 -19.89
CA GLU A 387 12.45 1.79 -19.35
C GLU A 387 13.46 1.45 -18.25
N ASN A 388 14.66 2.05 -18.29
CA ASN A 388 15.66 1.85 -17.25
C ASN A 388 15.17 2.41 -15.91
N ALA A 389 14.41 3.50 -15.93
CA ALA A 389 13.77 4.05 -14.73
C ALA A 389 12.72 3.08 -14.15
N LEU A 390 12.07 2.25 -14.96
CA LEU A 390 11.12 1.23 -14.50
C LEU A 390 11.80 0.04 -13.81
N ALA A 391 13.08 -0.19 -14.12
CA ALA A 391 13.92 -1.22 -13.52
C ALA A 391 14.57 -0.75 -12.20
N ALA A 392 14.52 0.55 -11.89
CA ALA A 392 15.11 1.09 -10.67
C ALA A 392 14.43 0.51 -9.41
N THR A 393 15.26 0.03 -8.48
CA THR A 393 14.83 -0.47 -7.16
C THR A 393 15.62 0.23 -6.04
N PRO A 394 15.33 1.52 -5.74
CA PRO A 394 15.94 2.23 -4.62
C PRO A 394 15.70 1.49 -3.29
N ASP A 395 16.64 1.62 -2.34
CA ASP A 395 16.48 1.04 -1.00
C ASP A 395 15.19 1.59 -0.34
N PRO A 396 14.20 0.73 -0.02
CA PRO A 396 12.94 1.16 0.60
C PRO A 396 13.11 1.80 1.98
N LYS A 397 14.25 1.60 2.66
CA LYS A 397 14.55 2.26 3.93
C LYS A 397 14.89 3.74 3.74
N LEU A 398 15.56 4.07 2.64
CA LEU A 398 15.94 5.45 2.28
C LEU A 398 14.85 6.14 1.47
N ASN A 399 14.23 5.41 0.55
CA ASN A 399 13.25 5.93 -0.41
C ASN A 399 11.90 5.20 -0.30
N ARG A 400 11.36 5.13 0.93
CA ARG A 400 10.11 4.42 1.26
C ARG A 400 8.97 4.69 0.27
N TYR A 401 8.77 5.95 -0.10
CA TYR A 401 7.64 6.34 -0.93
C TYR A 401 7.78 5.92 -2.39
N PHE A 402 8.99 5.54 -2.84
CA PHE A 402 9.22 5.07 -4.21
C PHE A 402 8.48 3.75 -4.46
N SER A 403 8.34 2.92 -3.44
CA SER A 403 7.65 1.62 -3.50
C SER A 403 6.59 1.47 -2.41
N ILE A 404 5.94 2.57 -2.01
CA ILE A 404 4.84 2.55 -1.03
C ILE A 404 3.66 1.68 -1.50
N ASP A 405 3.53 1.53 -2.82
CA ASP A 405 2.73 0.53 -3.51
C ASP A 405 3.65 -0.33 -4.39
N GLN A 406 3.73 -1.62 -4.12
CA GLN A 406 4.61 -2.54 -4.86
C GLN A 406 4.20 -2.73 -6.32
N ASN A 407 2.89 -2.61 -6.61
CA ASN A 407 2.35 -2.77 -7.96
C ASN A 407 2.39 -1.47 -8.75
N TYR A 408 2.59 -0.34 -8.07
CA TYR A 408 2.63 0.97 -8.68
C TYR A 408 3.79 1.80 -8.10
N PRO A 409 5.05 1.49 -8.47
CA PRO A 409 6.20 2.27 -8.01
C PRO A 409 6.17 3.69 -8.59
N ALA A 410 6.83 4.63 -7.91
CA ALA A 410 6.95 6.03 -8.32
C ALA A 410 7.51 6.20 -9.74
N SER A 411 8.35 5.28 -10.22
CA SER A 411 8.88 5.32 -11.58
C SER A 411 7.78 5.31 -12.65
N LEU A 412 6.63 4.68 -12.42
CA LEU A 412 5.51 4.67 -13.38
C LEU A 412 4.89 6.05 -13.59
N THR A 413 4.90 6.92 -12.57
CA THR A 413 4.43 8.31 -12.72
C THR A 413 5.56 9.24 -13.18
N MET A 414 6.81 9.00 -12.74
CA MET A 414 7.99 9.79 -13.13
C MET A 414 8.26 9.75 -14.63
N VAL A 415 8.15 8.58 -15.28
CA VAL A 415 8.41 8.48 -16.73
C VAL A 415 7.40 9.27 -17.58
N LEU A 416 6.25 9.65 -17.02
CA LEU A 416 5.22 10.39 -17.75
C LEU A 416 5.57 11.89 -17.87
N GLU A 417 6.31 12.47 -16.93
CA GLU A 417 6.72 13.89 -16.97
C GLU A 417 7.53 14.25 -18.24
N PRO A 418 8.63 13.54 -18.59
CA PRO A 418 9.39 13.83 -19.81
C PRO A 418 8.61 13.48 -21.09
N LEU A 419 7.72 12.49 -21.06
CA LEU A 419 6.87 12.14 -22.21
C LEU A 419 5.82 13.22 -22.49
N LEU A 420 5.19 13.77 -21.45
CA LEU A 420 4.26 14.88 -21.56
C LEU A 420 4.94 16.18 -22.00
N LEU A 421 6.18 16.42 -21.54
CA LEU A 421 6.99 17.52 -22.04
C LEU A 421 7.30 17.36 -23.52
N PHE A 422 7.65 16.14 -23.96
CA PHE A 422 7.88 15.85 -25.38
C PHE A 422 6.63 16.10 -26.22
N ASP A 423 5.47 15.62 -25.77
CA ASP A 423 4.17 15.91 -26.41
C ASP A 423 3.92 17.42 -26.51
N ALA A 424 4.24 18.20 -25.46
CA ALA A 424 4.09 19.65 -25.47
C ALA A 424 5.03 20.34 -26.46
N VAL A 425 6.30 19.94 -26.50
CA VAL A 425 7.27 20.49 -27.46
C VAL A 425 6.88 20.16 -28.89
N PHE A 426 6.35 18.95 -29.13
CA PHE A 426 5.81 18.53 -30.41
C PHE A 426 4.59 19.36 -30.81
N LEU A 427 3.53 19.30 -30.01
CA LEU A 427 2.22 19.84 -30.36
C LEU A 427 2.26 21.37 -30.47
N GLU A 428 2.96 22.05 -29.55
CA GLU A 428 3.06 23.52 -29.53
C GLU A 428 4.18 24.06 -30.42
N ASN A 429 4.92 23.20 -31.14
CA ASN A 429 6.07 23.58 -31.97
C ASN A 429 7.08 24.44 -31.18
N ARG A 430 7.47 23.98 -29.99
CA ARG A 430 8.43 24.68 -29.12
C ARG A 430 9.88 24.40 -29.53
N PRO A 431 10.85 25.22 -29.12
CA PRO A 431 12.27 24.95 -29.34
C PRO A 431 12.67 23.60 -28.73
N ILE A 432 13.49 22.82 -29.44
CA ILE A 432 14.00 21.53 -28.93
C ILE A 432 14.84 21.67 -27.66
N GLU A 433 15.43 22.85 -27.44
CA GLU A 433 16.14 23.21 -26.20
C GLU A 433 15.28 23.04 -24.95
N GLU A 434 13.95 23.17 -25.05
CA GLU A 434 13.01 22.93 -23.95
C GLU A 434 13.01 21.48 -23.49
N LEU A 435 13.48 20.52 -24.29
CA LEU A 435 13.65 19.13 -23.83
C LEU A 435 14.84 18.98 -22.86
N ILE A 436 15.79 19.92 -22.88
CA ILE A 436 16.98 19.92 -22.02
C ILE A 436 16.80 20.89 -20.86
N LYS A 437 16.26 22.09 -21.13
CA LYS A 437 16.02 23.15 -20.15
C LYS A 437 14.58 23.66 -20.24
N PRO A 438 13.61 22.86 -19.79
CA PRO A 438 12.19 23.22 -19.86
C PRO A 438 11.85 24.40 -18.94
N SER A 439 11.04 25.34 -19.42
CA SER A 439 10.45 26.40 -18.58
C SER A 439 9.22 25.91 -17.78
N PHE A 440 8.71 24.73 -18.11
CA PHE A 440 7.49 24.14 -17.54
C PHE A 440 7.53 22.62 -17.67
N GLY A 441 6.76 21.92 -16.85
CA GLY A 441 6.59 20.47 -16.91
C GLY A 441 5.15 20.07 -16.66
N TYR A 442 4.88 18.78 -16.69
CA TYR A 442 3.61 18.21 -16.26
C TYR A 442 3.83 17.30 -15.07
N ARG A 443 3.17 17.60 -13.95
CA ARG A 443 3.33 16.84 -12.70
C ARG A 443 1.99 16.35 -12.17
N SER A 444 2.02 15.14 -11.63
CA SER A 444 0.94 14.62 -10.79
C SER A 444 1.02 15.21 -9.38
N GLU A 445 -0.09 15.15 -8.65
CA GLU A 445 -0.15 15.57 -7.23
C GLU A 445 0.93 14.85 -6.38
N PHE A 446 1.27 13.61 -6.76
CA PHE A 446 2.36 12.85 -6.14
C PHE A 446 3.73 13.45 -6.43
N LEU A 447 4.05 13.73 -7.70
CA LEU A 447 5.34 14.29 -8.09
C LEU A 447 5.55 15.69 -7.54
N GLU A 448 4.49 16.51 -7.50
CA GLU A 448 4.53 17.83 -6.88
C GLU A 448 4.84 17.72 -5.38
N THR A 449 4.18 16.81 -4.66
CA THR A 449 4.50 16.53 -3.24
C THR A 449 5.92 15.97 -3.10
N TRP A 450 6.35 15.12 -4.03
CA TRP A 450 7.66 14.46 -4.00
C TRP A 450 8.83 15.42 -4.18
N TYR A 451 8.69 16.40 -5.07
CA TYR A 451 9.72 17.40 -5.34
C TYR A 451 9.66 18.61 -4.41
N GLY A 452 8.45 18.95 -3.92
CA GLY A 452 8.21 20.19 -3.19
C GLY A 452 8.47 20.14 -1.69
N ASP A 453 7.96 19.14 -0.98
CA ASP A 453 7.84 19.18 0.49
C ASP A 453 8.44 17.95 1.18
N GLU A 454 8.77 18.10 2.47
CA GLU A 454 9.16 16.98 3.32
C GLU A 454 8.10 15.88 3.26
N LEU A 455 8.46 14.69 2.77
CA LEU A 455 7.62 13.49 2.64
C LEU A 455 7.17 12.94 4.01
N LYS A 456 6.44 13.75 4.78
CA LYS A 456 6.08 13.55 6.17
C LYS A 456 4.65 14.01 6.45
N PRO A 457 4.00 13.46 7.49
CA PRO A 457 2.67 13.88 7.90
C PRO A 457 2.61 15.36 8.29
N ASN A 458 1.45 15.97 8.11
CA ASN A 458 1.19 17.36 8.51
C ASN A 458 1.43 17.55 10.03
N GLU A 459 2.49 18.28 10.39
CA GLU A 459 2.87 18.53 11.78
C GLU A 459 1.80 19.28 12.57
N LYS A 460 1.04 20.17 11.95
CA LYS A 460 0.03 20.99 12.63
C LYS A 460 -1.09 20.11 13.18
N ASN A 461 -1.58 19.17 12.37
CA ASN A 461 -2.64 18.24 12.77
C ASN A 461 -2.15 17.32 13.89
N LEU A 462 -0.91 16.83 13.80
CA LEU A 462 -0.30 16.01 14.84
C LEU A 462 -0.14 16.78 16.16
N LYS A 463 0.37 18.02 16.12
CA LYS A 463 0.51 18.89 17.30
C LYS A 463 -0.85 19.15 17.96
N GLN A 464 -1.90 19.39 17.17
CA GLN A 464 -3.25 19.58 17.68
C GLN A 464 -3.83 18.32 18.35
N ALA A 465 -3.60 17.15 17.74
CA ALA A 465 -4.02 15.87 18.30
C ALA A 465 -3.32 15.57 19.63
N ILE A 466 -2.00 15.83 19.71
CA ILE A 466 -1.20 15.68 20.94
C ILE A 466 -1.71 16.65 22.02
N ALA A 467 -1.89 17.94 21.71
CA ALA A 467 -2.38 18.92 22.68
C ALA A 467 -3.78 18.54 23.22
N THR A 468 -4.67 18.05 22.35
CA THR A 468 -5.99 17.56 22.76
C THR A 468 -5.88 16.37 23.72
N ASN A 469 -4.91 15.48 23.47
CA ASN A 469 -4.66 14.32 24.31
C ASN A 469 -4.10 14.70 25.69
N ASP A 470 -3.20 15.68 25.74
CA ASP A 470 -2.64 16.19 26.98
C ASP A 470 -3.71 16.87 27.85
N ASN A 471 -4.64 17.61 27.23
CA ASN A 471 -5.77 18.20 27.93
C ASN A 471 -6.69 17.13 28.56
N LYS A 472 -6.91 16.00 27.88
CA LYS A 472 -7.66 14.87 28.46
C LYS A 472 -6.95 14.29 29.68
N LYS A 473 -5.62 14.14 29.60
CA LYS A 473 -4.81 13.63 30.71
C LYS A 473 -4.90 14.55 31.94
N LYS A 474 -4.70 15.87 31.74
CA LYS A 474 -4.85 16.87 32.81
C LYS A 474 -6.23 16.81 33.46
N ARG A 475 -7.29 16.71 32.66
CA ARG A 475 -8.66 16.65 33.20
C ARG A 475 -8.91 15.41 34.07
N ILE A 476 -8.32 14.27 33.72
CA ILE A 476 -8.41 13.04 34.52
C ILE A 476 -7.66 13.20 35.84
N GLU A 477 -6.46 13.81 35.81
CA GLU A 477 -5.67 14.08 37.01
C GLU A 477 -6.41 15.05 37.96
N GLU A 478 -6.97 16.15 37.43
CA GLU A 478 -7.79 17.10 38.19
C GLU A 478 -9.00 16.42 38.87
N LEU A 479 -9.77 15.64 38.11
CA LEU A 479 -10.91 14.91 38.65
C LEU A 479 -10.50 13.88 39.71
N GLY A 480 -9.32 13.27 39.57
CA GLY A 480 -8.75 12.36 40.56
C GLY A 480 -8.42 13.06 41.88
N LEU A 481 -7.75 14.20 41.81
CA LEU A 481 -7.43 15.04 42.97
C LEU A 481 -8.69 15.60 43.66
N GLU A 482 -9.71 15.98 42.89
CA GLU A 482 -11.01 16.41 43.43
C GLU A 482 -11.69 15.30 44.24
N VAL A 483 -11.67 14.05 43.73
CA VAL A 483 -12.22 12.88 44.42
C VAL A 483 -11.47 12.61 45.72
N GLU A 484 -10.14 12.56 45.69
CA GLU A 484 -9.30 12.33 46.87
C GLU A 484 -9.54 13.38 47.95
N LYS A 485 -9.62 14.66 47.56
CA LYS A 485 -9.92 15.76 48.47
C LYS A 485 -11.29 15.61 49.13
N MET A 486 -12.32 15.28 48.36
CA MET A 486 -13.68 15.11 48.89
C MET A 486 -13.79 13.89 49.83
N GLU A 487 -13.03 12.82 49.57
CA GLU A 487 -12.95 11.65 50.47
C GLU A 487 -12.34 12.03 51.82
N LEU A 488 -11.27 12.84 51.82
CA LEU A 488 -10.64 13.36 53.05
C LEU A 488 -11.58 14.29 53.83
N GLU A 489 -12.28 15.20 53.15
CA GLU A 489 -13.27 16.08 53.78
C GLU A 489 -14.43 15.31 54.41
N LEU A 490 -14.89 14.24 53.74
CA LEU A 490 -15.94 13.37 54.26
C LEU A 490 -15.48 12.58 55.48
N ALA A 491 -14.25 12.08 55.48
CA ALA A 491 -13.65 11.38 56.63
C ALA A 491 -13.53 12.31 57.84
N ALA A 492 -12.96 13.50 57.65
CA ALA A 492 -12.81 14.52 58.71
C ALA A 492 -14.13 14.95 59.35
N LEU A 493 -15.23 14.94 58.59
CA LEU A 493 -16.56 15.26 59.08
C LEU A 493 -17.17 14.14 59.96
N VAL A 494 -16.87 12.89 59.64
CA VAL A 494 -17.60 11.71 60.12
C VAL A 494 -16.84 10.96 61.22
N ASP A 495 -15.52 10.87 61.13
CA ASP A 495 -14.69 10.08 62.03
C ASP A 495 -14.72 10.56 63.49
N PRO A 496 -14.68 11.88 63.81
CA PRO A 496 -14.77 12.34 65.21
C PRO A 496 -16.10 11.98 65.88
N VAL A 497 -17.20 11.97 65.13
CA VAL A 497 -18.53 11.59 65.65
C VAL A 497 -18.58 10.07 65.89
N ARG A 498 -17.93 9.29 65.03
CA ARG A 498 -17.80 7.84 65.19
C ARG A 498 -17.00 7.49 66.45
N GLU A 499 -15.86 8.13 66.68
CA GLU A 499 -15.02 7.93 67.87
C GLU A 499 -15.80 8.22 69.17
N ARG A 500 -16.57 9.31 69.20
CA ARG A 500 -17.41 9.66 70.34
C ARG A 500 -18.43 8.57 70.70
N ILE A 501 -19.17 8.05 69.71
CA ILE A 501 -20.18 7.00 69.94
C ILE A 501 -19.53 5.73 70.49
N LEU A 502 -18.34 5.35 70.00
CA LEU A 502 -17.61 4.20 70.50
C LEU A 502 -17.17 4.39 71.96
N SER A 503 -16.71 5.60 72.32
CA SER A 503 -16.31 5.90 73.69
C SER A 503 -17.48 5.87 74.68
N GLU A 504 -18.65 6.38 74.30
CA GLU A 504 -19.87 6.35 75.13
C GLU A 504 -20.33 4.90 75.40
N ARG A 505 -20.32 4.04 74.38
CA ARG A 505 -20.72 2.61 74.50
C ARG A 505 -19.75 1.77 75.34
N ALA A 506 -18.46 2.12 75.34
CA ALA A 506 -17.45 1.42 76.13
C ALA A 506 -17.67 1.59 77.64
N VAL A 507 -18.09 2.79 78.06
CA VAL A 507 -18.38 3.13 79.46
C VAL A 507 -19.65 2.44 79.97
N GLU A 508 -20.69 2.32 79.14
CA GLU A 508 -21.99 1.75 79.52
C GLU A 508 -21.94 0.22 79.76
N LYS A 509 -21.01 -0.50 79.12
CA LYS A 509 -20.93 -1.97 79.15
C LYS A 509 -19.77 -2.54 79.99
N ASP A 510 -19.16 -1.71 80.84
CA ASP A 510 -18.02 -2.09 81.71
C ASP A 510 -16.84 -2.74 80.94
N ILE A 511 -16.55 -2.19 79.75
CA ILE A 511 -15.49 -2.68 78.87
C ILE A 511 -14.20 -1.90 79.17
N LEU A 512 -13.26 -2.54 79.86
CA LEU A 512 -11.98 -1.96 80.30
C LEU A 512 -11.12 -1.36 79.17
N GLU A 513 -11.24 -1.87 77.95
CA GLU A 513 -10.62 -1.31 76.73
C GLU A 513 -11.54 -1.54 75.52
N PRO A 514 -12.11 -0.49 74.89
CA PRO A 514 -12.88 -0.66 73.67
C PRO A 514 -12.00 -1.19 72.55
N VAL A 515 -12.35 -2.38 72.07
CA VAL A 515 -11.77 -2.96 70.86
C VAL A 515 -12.56 -2.45 69.66
N ASP A 516 -11.93 -1.69 68.77
CA ASP A 516 -12.57 -1.24 67.53
C ASP A 516 -12.69 -2.42 66.54
N LEU A 517 -13.77 -3.18 66.68
CA LEU A 517 -14.20 -4.20 65.74
C LEU A 517 -14.94 -3.57 64.56
N ARG A 518 -14.52 -2.42 64.04
CA ARG A 518 -15.11 -1.82 62.84
C ARG A 518 -14.94 -2.76 61.65
N PRO A 519 -16.04 -3.33 61.12
CA PRO A 519 -15.97 -4.10 59.90
C PRO A 519 -15.92 -3.13 58.71
N VAL A 520 -15.35 -3.56 57.58
CA VAL A 520 -15.51 -2.82 56.31
C VAL A 520 -16.91 -3.02 55.73
N ALA A 521 -17.57 -4.13 56.06
CA ALA A 521 -18.97 -4.37 55.73
C ALA A 521 -19.68 -5.17 56.82
N ALA A 522 -20.92 -4.76 57.15
CA ALA A 522 -21.76 -5.44 58.12
C ALA A 522 -23.17 -5.64 57.55
N TRP A 523 -23.76 -6.83 57.67
CA TRP A 523 -25.14 -7.12 57.26
C TRP A 523 -25.93 -7.66 58.46
N GLU A 524 -27.05 -7.03 58.79
CA GLU A 524 -27.93 -7.42 59.91
C GLU A 524 -29.07 -8.34 59.47
N PHE A 525 -29.34 -8.43 58.16
CA PHE A 525 -30.44 -9.21 57.57
C PHE A 525 -31.85 -8.99 58.19
N ASP A 526 -32.03 -7.93 58.95
CA ASP A 526 -33.32 -7.50 59.51
C ASP A 526 -34.17 -6.78 58.45
N GLY A 527 -34.82 -7.58 57.59
CA GLY A 527 -35.80 -7.13 56.61
C GLY A 527 -35.23 -6.53 55.31
N ASP A 528 -33.92 -6.28 55.22
CA ASP A 528 -33.27 -5.84 53.97
C ASP A 528 -31.88 -6.47 53.71
N LEU A 529 -31.34 -6.19 52.53
CA LEU A 529 -30.04 -6.70 52.06
C LEU A 529 -28.95 -5.63 52.02
N LYS A 530 -29.18 -4.50 52.69
CA LYS A 530 -28.20 -3.41 52.76
C LYS A 530 -27.18 -3.73 53.85
N SER A 531 -25.99 -3.21 53.67
CA SER A 531 -24.99 -3.26 54.73
C SER A 531 -25.20 -2.10 55.71
N SER A 532 -25.18 -2.38 57.02
CA SER A 532 -25.24 -1.41 58.10
C SER A 532 -23.94 -0.61 58.24
N VAL A 533 -22.81 -1.22 57.84
CA VAL A 533 -21.49 -0.58 57.70
C VAL A 533 -20.97 -0.79 56.30
N GLY A 534 -20.33 0.24 55.73
CA GLY A 534 -20.02 0.26 54.31
C GLY A 534 -21.29 0.37 53.44
N SER A 535 -21.12 0.54 52.14
CA SER A 535 -22.24 0.59 51.17
C SER A 535 -22.10 -0.55 50.17
N PHE A 536 -22.35 -1.77 50.64
CA PHE A 536 -22.20 -3.02 49.90
C PHE A 536 -23.53 -3.81 49.88
N PRO A 537 -24.56 -3.30 49.17
CA PRO A 537 -25.84 -3.97 49.09
C PRO A 537 -25.68 -5.34 48.42
N LEU A 538 -26.37 -6.34 48.97
CA LEU A 538 -26.40 -7.69 48.42
C LEU A 538 -27.50 -7.82 47.36
N LYS A 539 -27.16 -8.50 46.27
CA LYS A 539 -28.10 -8.92 45.23
C LYS A 539 -28.53 -10.36 45.49
N LYS A 540 -29.84 -10.62 45.38
CA LYS A 540 -30.42 -11.97 45.46
C LYS A 540 -30.20 -12.71 44.13
N HIS A 541 -29.75 -13.95 44.22
CA HIS A 541 -29.69 -14.90 43.11
C HIS A 541 -30.40 -16.20 43.52
N GLY A 542 -31.71 -16.29 43.25
CA GLY A 542 -32.56 -17.39 43.70
C GLY A 542 -33.56 -16.97 44.78
N LYS A 543 -34.01 -17.91 45.61
CA LYS A 543 -34.94 -17.69 46.72
C LYS A 543 -34.19 -17.27 47.99
N ALA A 544 -34.48 -16.07 48.48
CA ALA A 544 -34.03 -15.58 49.78
C ALA A 544 -35.14 -14.75 50.46
N GLU A 545 -35.65 -15.23 51.58
CA GLU A 545 -36.78 -14.68 52.33
C GLU A 545 -36.33 -14.22 53.72
N PHE A 546 -37.00 -13.22 54.29
CA PHE A 546 -36.72 -12.74 55.64
C PHE A 546 -37.75 -13.31 56.61
N ARG A 547 -37.29 -13.89 57.72
CA ARG A 547 -38.13 -14.45 58.79
C ARG A 547 -37.42 -14.24 60.13
N ASP A 548 -38.15 -13.75 61.12
CA ASP A 548 -37.67 -13.57 62.49
C ASP A 548 -36.33 -12.82 62.60
N GLY A 549 -36.16 -11.76 61.81
CA GLY A 549 -34.94 -10.93 61.80
C GLY A 549 -33.75 -11.53 61.04
N MET A 550 -33.91 -12.68 60.40
CA MET A 550 -32.84 -13.39 59.67
C MET A 550 -33.18 -13.55 58.18
N VAL A 551 -32.17 -13.83 57.35
CA VAL A 551 -32.37 -14.21 55.94
C VAL A 551 -32.25 -15.73 55.75
N GLU A 552 -33.31 -16.34 55.23
CA GLU A 552 -33.32 -17.74 54.81
C GLU A 552 -32.92 -17.85 53.33
N ILE A 553 -31.76 -18.43 53.06
CA ILE A 553 -31.26 -18.73 51.71
C ILE A 553 -31.67 -20.15 51.35
N GLY A 554 -32.55 -20.28 50.36
CA GLY A 554 -33.07 -21.58 49.92
C GLY A 554 -32.06 -22.40 49.09
N PRO A 555 -32.40 -23.65 48.77
CA PRO A 555 -31.58 -24.49 47.89
C PRO A 555 -31.28 -23.79 46.55
N ASN A 556 -30.09 -24.01 46.00
CA ASN A 556 -29.64 -23.41 44.73
C ASN A 556 -29.69 -21.87 44.66
N SER A 557 -29.66 -21.20 45.82
CA SER A 557 -29.75 -19.75 45.93
C SER A 557 -28.53 -19.17 46.65
N TYR A 558 -28.21 -17.90 46.40
CA TYR A 558 -27.11 -17.21 47.06
C TYR A 558 -27.29 -15.69 47.03
N LEU A 559 -26.50 -14.99 47.85
CA LEU A 559 -26.41 -13.53 47.87
C LEU A 559 -25.02 -13.09 47.43
N GLN A 560 -24.90 -11.96 46.72
CA GLN A 560 -23.62 -11.44 46.24
C GLN A 560 -23.57 -9.91 46.24
N THR A 561 -22.44 -9.32 46.63
CA THR A 561 -22.20 -7.86 46.53
C THR A 561 -21.76 -7.45 45.13
N SER A 562 -21.83 -6.16 44.80
CA SER A 562 -20.99 -5.60 43.73
C SER A 562 -19.50 -5.74 44.06
N ASN A 563 -18.63 -5.49 43.06
CA ASN A 563 -17.20 -5.56 43.29
C ASN A 563 -16.73 -4.53 44.34
N LEU A 564 -15.87 -4.96 45.26
CA LEU A 564 -15.30 -4.15 46.33
C LEU A 564 -14.32 -3.11 45.76
N PRO A 565 -14.35 -1.86 46.25
CA PRO A 565 -13.52 -0.76 45.75
C PRO A 565 -12.12 -0.73 46.38
N PHE A 566 -11.70 -1.80 47.05
CA PHE A 566 -10.39 -1.94 47.70
C PHE A 566 -9.83 -3.35 47.48
N GLU A 567 -8.53 -3.48 47.69
CA GLU A 567 -7.83 -4.77 47.68
C GLU A 567 -7.98 -5.45 49.05
N LEU A 568 -8.12 -6.78 49.07
CA LEU A 568 -8.17 -7.58 50.30
C LEU A 568 -7.02 -8.59 50.33
N ARG A 569 -6.28 -8.62 51.44
CA ARG A 569 -5.18 -9.58 51.68
C ARG A 569 -5.44 -10.34 52.97
N ALA A 570 -4.96 -9.82 54.10
CA ALA A 570 -5.38 -10.27 55.41
C ALA A 570 -6.85 -9.88 55.63
N LYS A 571 -7.64 -10.77 56.23
CA LYS A 571 -9.10 -10.59 56.34
C LYS A 571 -9.70 -11.48 57.41
N SER A 572 -10.90 -11.14 57.85
CA SER A 572 -11.74 -12.00 58.69
C SER A 572 -13.16 -12.08 58.15
N LEU A 573 -13.69 -13.30 58.11
CA LEU A 573 -15.07 -13.60 57.69
C LEU A 573 -15.83 -14.09 58.91
N GLU A 574 -16.91 -13.41 59.26
CA GLU A 574 -17.69 -13.70 60.44
C GLU A 574 -19.17 -13.84 60.09
N ALA A 575 -19.82 -14.89 60.60
CA ALA A 575 -21.24 -15.15 60.37
C ALA A 575 -21.90 -15.86 61.56
N TRP A 576 -23.16 -15.49 61.83
CA TRP A 576 -24.08 -16.19 62.72
C TRP A 576 -25.21 -16.79 61.89
N PHE A 577 -25.44 -18.09 62.01
CA PHE A 577 -26.38 -18.78 61.13
C PHE A 577 -26.91 -20.11 61.70
N LEU A 578 -28.03 -20.56 61.14
CA LEU A 578 -28.64 -21.88 61.36
C LEU A 578 -28.47 -22.75 60.11
N LEU A 579 -27.96 -23.96 60.29
CA LEU A 579 -27.92 -24.95 59.22
C LEU A 579 -29.31 -25.53 58.98
N LYS A 580 -29.66 -25.79 57.72
CA LYS A 580 -30.89 -26.52 57.37
C LYS A 580 -30.67 -28.03 57.24
N ASN A 581 -29.43 -28.45 57.01
CA ASN A 581 -29.06 -29.84 56.77
C ASN A 581 -27.59 -30.06 57.15
N LEU A 582 -27.33 -31.03 58.05
CA LEU A 582 -25.97 -31.38 58.51
C LEU A 582 -25.18 -32.16 57.44
N ASP A 583 -25.85 -32.95 56.61
CA ASP A 583 -25.20 -33.85 55.65
C ASP A 583 -24.95 -33.19 54.28
N GLN A 584 -25.11 -31.87 54.22
CA GLN A 584 -24.85 -31.11 53.02
C GLN A 584 -23.33 -30.96 52.79
N ARG A 585 -22.84 -31.39 51.62
CA ARG A 585 -21.41 -31.35 51.29
C ARG A 585 -21.06 -30.22 50.34
N GLY A 586 -20.00 -29.47 50.66
CA GLY A 586 -19.39 -28.51 49.73
C GLY A 586 -20.10 -27.16 49.62
N GLY A 587 -21.02 -26.85 50.54
CA GLY A 587 -21.72 -25.57 50.61
C GLY A 587 -20.96 -24.53 51.41
N GLY A 588 -20.94 -23.27 50.94
CA GLY A 588 -20.27 -22.15 51.61
C GLY A 588 -21.23 -21.20 52.32
N VAL A 589 -20.90 -20.80 53.56
CA VAL A 589 -21.73 -19.84 54.34
C VAL A 589 -21.40 -18.39 54.00
N MET A 590 -20.13 -18.01 54.06
CA MET A 590 -19.62 -16.68 53.70
C MET A 590 -18.26 -16.83 53.02
N GLY A 591 -18.07 -16.15 51.89
CA GLY A 591 -16.86 -16.25 51.10
C GLY A 591 -16.50 -14.98 50.32
N ILE A 592 -15.24 -14.93 49.89
CA ILE A 592 -14.68 -13.88 49.02
C ILE A 592 -14.40 -14.49 47.65
N GLN A 593 -15.03 -13.93 46.64
CA GLN A 593 -14.91 -14.33 45.25
C GLN A 593 -14.00 -13.35 44.49
N GLY A 594 -12.92 -13.84 43.89
CA GLY A 594 -12.06 -13.10 42.97
C GLY A 594 -12.33 -13.42 41.50
N PRO A 595 -11.42 -13.03 40.58
CA PRO A 595 -11.55 -13.35 39.16
C PRO A 595 -11.59 -14.87 38.89
N GLY A 596 -12.45 -15.30 37.97
CA GLY A 596 -12.55 -16.70 37.59
C GLY A 596 -13.10 -17.58 38.73
N ASP A 597 -12.37 -18.64 39.05
CA ASP A 597 -12.68 -19.59 40.13
C ASP A 597 -11.84 -19.35 41.39
N PHE A 598 -11.17 -18.20 41.53
CA PHE A 598 -10.36 -17.86 42.71
C PHE A 598 -11.24 -17.42 43.88
N PHE A 599 -11.17 -18.11 45.02
CA PHE A 599 -11.97 -17.79 46.21
C PHE A 599 -11.32 -18.25 47.53
N ASP A 600 -11.80 -17.68 48.63
CA ASP A 600 -11.66 -18.21 49.99
C ASP A 600 -13.05 -18.18 50.67
N THR A 601 -13.54 -19.32 51.15
CA THR A 601 -14.91 -19.45 51.70
C THR A 601 -14.94 -20.36 52.92
N ILE A 602 -15.81 -20.09 53.90
CA ILE A 602 -16.09 -21.01 55.01
C ILE A 602 -17.03 -22.11 54.50
N VAL A 603 -16.55 -23.35 54.42
CA VAL A 603 -17.25 -24.48 53.77
C VAL A 603 -17.47 -25.63 54.72
N ILE A 604 -18.64 -26.28 54.67
CA ILE A 604 -18.95 -27.50 55.42
C ILE A 604 -18.88 -28.76 54.55
N GLY A 605 -18.42 -29.87 55.13
CA GLY A 605 -18.61 -31.21 54.58
C GLY A 605 -17.80 -31.54 53.33
N GLU A 606 -16.87 -30.65 52.94
CA GLU A 606 -16.12 -30.73 51.68
C GLU A 606 -15.02 -31.79 51.71
N ARG A 607 -14.23 -31.86 52.79
CA ARG A 607 -13.19 -32.89 53.00
C ARG A 607 -13.65 -33.95 53.99
N MET A 608 -13.97 -33.54 55.22
CA MET A 608 -14.60 -34.40 56.23
C MET A 608 -16.10 -34.07 56.35
N PRO A 609 -17.00 -35.06 56.43
CA PRO A 609 -18.43 -34.83 56.64
C PRO A 609 -18.67 -33.98 57.89
N ARG A 610 -19.60 -33.02 57.81
CA ARG A 610 -20.04 -32.15 58.92
C ARG A 610 -18.94 -31.28 59.56
N HIS A 611 -17.74 -31.22 59.00
CA HIS A 611 -16.67 -30.35 59.50
C HIS A 611 -16.55 -29.08 58.66
N TRP A 612 -16.14 -27.99 59.29
CA TRP A 612 -15.83 -26.73 58.62
C TRP A 612 -14.37 -26.63 58.19
N ILE A 613 -14.14 -26.07 57.01
CA ILE A 613 -12.81 -25.78 56.47
C ILE A 613 -12.79 -24.40 55.79
N SER A 614 -11.58 -23.86 55.58
CA SER A 614 -11.37 -22.75 54.65
C SER A 614 -11.23 -23.30 53.22
N GLY A 615 -12.32 -23.31 52.46
CA GLY A 615 -12.33 -23.75 51.06
C GLY A 615 -11.59 -22.76 50.15
N SER A 616 -10.85 -23.30 49.17
CA SER A 616 -10.09 -22.52 48.18
C SER A 616 -10.01 -23.26 46.84
N ASN A 617 -9.66 -22.54 45.78
CA ASN A 617 -9.52 -23.11 44.43
C ASN A 617 -8.50 -24.26 44.42
N GLY A 618 -8.95 -25.45 44.00
CA GLY A 618 -8.13 -26.67 43.95
C GLY A 618 -7.55 -27.11 45.29
N PHE A 619 -8.13 -26.69 46.43
CA PHE A 619 -7.58 -26.89 47.77
C PHE A 619 -6.18 -26.29 48.00
N SER A 620 -5.72 -25.40 47.14
CA SER A 620 -4.37 -24.83 47.18
C SER A 620 -4.03 -24.13 48.50
N ARG A 621 -5.03 -23.63 49.22
CA ARG A 621 -4.90 -22.98 50.54
C ARG A 621 -5.80 -23.62 51.59
N THR A 622 -6.22 -24.87 51.39
CA THR A 622 -7.13 -25.57 52.28
C THR A 622 -6.42 -26.70 52.99
N ASP A 623 -6.65 -26.80 54.30
CA ASP A 623 -6.27 -27.93 55.14
C ASP A 623 -7.36 -28.21 56.17
N ASP A 624 -7.30 -29.40 56.77
CA ASP A 624 -8.20 -29.81 57.84
C ASP A 624 -7.73 -29.22 59.19
N PHE A 625 -8.65 -28.68 59.99
CA PHE A 625 -8.31 -28.19 61.32
C PHE A 625 -8.16 -29.38 62.29
N ALA A 626 -6.92 -29.79 62.58
CA ALA A 626 -6.68 -30.95 63.43
C ALA A 626 -7.32 -30.80 64.82
N GLY A 627 -8.11 -31.79 65.23
CA GLY A 627 -8.89 -31.75 66.48
C GLY A 627 -10.27 -31.10 66.36
N SER A 628 -10.70 -30.68 65.16
CA SER A 628 -12.06 -30.20 64.90
C SER A 628 -13.12 -31.24 65.20
N LYS A 629 -14.30 -30.79 65.65
CA LYS A 629 -15.48 -31.63 65.90
C LYS A 629 -16.55 -31.46 64.82
N PRO A 630 -17.29 -32.51 64.45
CA PRO A 630 -18.39 -32.41 63.50
C PRO A 630 -19.54 -31.59 64.08
N GLU A 631 -20.32 -30.97 63.19
CA GLU A 631 -21.62 -30.41 63.52
C GLU A 631 -22.64 -31.51 63.83
N ASP A 632 -23.42 -31.32 64.89
CA ASP A 632 -24.35 -32.32 65.44
C ASP A 632 -25.80 -31.80 65.59
N SER A 633 -26.04 -30.51 65.37
CA SER A 633 -27.37 -29.89 65.53
C SER A 633 -27.66 -28.84 64.45
N ILE A 634 -28.93 -28.73 64.07
CA ILE A 634 -29.47 -27.69 63.16
C ILE A 634 -30.27 -26.61 63.90
N ASP A 635 -30.57 -26.81 65.18
CA ASP A 635 -31.51 -25.98 65.96
C ASP A 635 -30.82 -24.90 66.80
N ARG A 636 -29.51 -24.70 66.61
CA ARG A 636 -28.70 -23.75 67.38
C ARG A 636 -27.94 -22.83 66.45
N ILE A 637 -27.94 -21.53 66.76
CA ILE A 637 -27.13 -20.56 66.03
C ILE A 637 -25.65 -20.95 66.18
N ILE A 638 -24.98 -21.09 65.04
CA ILE A 638 -23.55 -21.30 64.95
C ILE A 638 -22.91 -19.94 64.67
N HIS A 639 -21.94 -19.54 65.49
CA HIS A 639 -21.08 -18.40 65.23
C HIS A 639 -19.73 -18.89 64.75
N LEU A 640 -19.31 -18.48 63.56
CA LEU A 640 -17.99 -18.77 63.01
C LEU A 640 -17.23 -17.49 62.67
N ILE A 641 -15.95 -17.45 63.03
CA ILE A 641 -14.99 -16.47 62.54
C ILE A 641 -13.80 -17.18 61.90
N MET A 642 -13.59 -16.96 60.60
CA MET A 642 -12.40 -17.41 59.89
C MET A 642 -11.44 -16.23 59.72
N THR A 643 -10.22 -16.36 60.22
CA THR A 643 -9.17 -15.33 60.13
C THR A 643 -8.04 -15.77 59.21
N TYR A 644 -7.60 -14.86 58.34
CA TYR A 644 -6.49 -15.04 57.41
C TYR A 644 -5.40 -14.02 57.73
N GLN A 645 -4.39 -14.44 58.50
CA GLN A 645 -3.33 -13.58 58.99
C GLN A 645 -2.33 -13.18 57.89
N PRO A 646 -1.65 -12.02 58.00
CA PRO A 646 -0.64 -11.59 57.03
C PRO A 646 0.49 -12.60 56.80
N ASP A 647 0.81 -13.41 57.81
CA ASP A 647 1.85 -14.45 57.77
C ASP A 647 1.36 -15.78 57.14
N GLY A 648 0.13 -15.81 56.63
CA GLY A 648 -0.48 -16.99 56.03
C GLY A 648 -1.14 -17.95 57.01
N ARG A 649 -1.19 -17.63 58.31
CA ARG A 649 -1.92 -18.44 59.30
C ARG A 649 -3.43 -18.31 59.11
N ILE A 650 -4.11 -19.45 58.98
CA ILE A 650 -5.56 -19.56 58.86
C ILE A 650 -6.09 -20.20 60.14
N SER A 651 -7.01 -19.52 60.82
CA SER A 651 -7.64 -20.01 62.05
C SER A 651 -9.15 -19.88 61.94
N LEU A 652 -9.86 -20.93 62.36
CA LEU A 652 -11.31 -20.92 62.49
C LEU A 652 -11.68 -20.95 63.96
N TYR A 653 -12.59 -20.07 64.34
CA TYR A 653 -13.17 -20.00 65.68
C TYR A 653 -14.65 -20.31 65.61
N ARG A 654 -15.14 -21.07 66.59
CA ARG A 654 -16.54 -21.41 66.78
C ARG A 654 -16.99 -20.91 68.14
N ASN A 655 -18.00 -20.06 68.17
CA ASN A 655 -18.55 -19.45 69.39
C ASN A 655 -17.47 -18.79 70.28
N GLY A 656 -16.50 -18.11 69.66
CA GLY A 656 -15.39 -17.44 70.35
C GLY A 656 -14.20 -18.33 70.73
N GLU A 657 -14.31 -19.65 70.61
CA GLU A 657 -13.23 -20.60 70.89
C GLU A 657 -12.60 -21.16 69.61
N LEU A 658 -11.36 -21.64 69.70
CA LEU A 658 -10.65 -22.19 68.55
C LEU A 658 -11.30 -23.53 68.10
N TYR A 659 -11.72 -23.62 66.83
CA TYR A 659 -12.43 -24.80 66.32
C TYR A 659 -11.51 -26.04 66.18
N GLY A 660 -10.22 -25.82 65.92
CA GLY A 660 -9.18 -26.83 65.82
C GLY A 660 -7.81 -26.18 65.60
N LYS A 661 -6.74 -26.98 65.48
CA LYS A 661 -5.38 -26.42 65.33
C LYS A 661 -5.26 -25.61 64.03
N PRO A 662 -4.84 -24.32 64.10
CA PRO A 662 -4.57 -23.49 62.92
C PRO A 662 -3.46 -24.07 62.05
N TYR A 663 -3.44 -23.69 60.78
CA TYR A 663 -2.40 -24.08 59.84
C TYR A 663 -1.93 -22.86 59.01
N LYS A 664 -0.82 -23.00 58.29
CA LYS A 664 -0.28 -21.93 57.42
C LYS A 664 -0.36 -22.32 55.95
N LYS A 665 -0.79 -21.39 55.10
CA LYS A 665 -0.78 -21.47 53.63
C LYS A 665 -0.42 -20.09 53.04
N PRO A 666 0.00 -20.00 51.77
CA PRO A 666 0.26 -18.71 51.13
C PRO A 666 -0.96 -17.78 51.17
N LEU A 667 -0.74 -16.51 51.52
CA LEU A 667 -1.80 -15.51 51.61
C LEU A 667 -2.36 -15.15 50.23
N ALA A 668 -3.69 -15.21 50.08
CA ALA A 668 -4.38 -14.78 48.87
C ALA A 668 -4.50 -13.24 48.80
N THR A 669 -4.34 -12.68 47.59
CA THR A 669 -4.58 -11.27 47.29
C THR A 669 -5.77 -11.14 46.36
N PHE A 670 -6.78 -10.38 46.79
CA PHE A 670 -8.04 -10.17 46.08
C PHE A 670 -8.10 -8.73 45.53
N PRO A 671 -8.01 -8.54 44.19
CA PRO A 671 -7.77 -7.23 43.59
C PRO A 671 -8.99 -6.29 43.62
N LYS A 672 -8.72 -5.01 43.89
CA LYS A 672 -9.68 -3.89 43.81
C LYS A 672 -10.50 -3.93 42.51
N GLY A 673 -11.81 -3.77 42.63
CA GLY A 673 -12.74 -3.70 41.49
C GLY A 673 -13.02 -5.03 40.80
N LYS A 674 -12.49 -6.15 41.29
CA LYS A 674 -12.68 -7.50 40.74
C LYS A 674 -13.05 -8.56 41.80
N THR A 675 -13.39 -8.13 43.01
CA THR A 675 -13.67 -9.01 44.15
C THR A 675 -15.06 -8.77 44.70
N SER A 676 -15.84 -9.80 45.04
CA SER A 676 -17.17 -9.67 45.67
C SER A 676 -17.32 -10.61 46.87
N VAL A 677 -18.23 -10.29 47.79
CA VAL A 677 -18.61 -11.16 48.91
C VAL A 677 -19.81 -12.00 48.50
N ILE A 678 -19.81 -13.29 48.85
CA ILE A 678 -20.89 -14.24 48.58
C ILE A 678 -21.38 -14.94 49.85
N PHE A 679 -22.68 -15.23 49.90
CA PHE A 679 -23.33 -16.00 50.97
C PHE A 679 -24.18 -17.13 50.40
N GLY A 680 -24.16 -18.32 51.02
CA GLY A 680 -24.92 -19.49 50.57
C GLY A 680 -24.35 -20.19 49.32
N LEU A 681 -23.13 -19.84 48.91
CA LEU A 681 -22.43 -20.45 47.78
C LEU A 681 -20.93 -20.57 48.07
N ARG A 682 -20.32 -21.70 47.70
CA ARG A 682 -18.88 -21.91 47.83
C ARG A 682 -18.05 -20.97 46.94
N HIS A 683 -18.35 -20.96 45.64
CA HIS A 683 -17.70 -20.08 44.65
C HIS A 683 -18.48 -20.05 43.33
N LEU A 684 -18.18 -19.06 42.50
CA LEU A 684 -18.61 -18.97 41.10
C LEU A 684 -17.67 -19.78 40.18
N PRO A 685 -18.17 -20.29 39.03
CA PRO A 685 -19.57 -20.28 38.60
C PRO A 685 -20.44 -21.25 39.42
N LYS A 686 -21.74 -20.92 39.54
CA LYS A 686 -22.75 -21.71 40.28
C LYS A 686 -22.94 -23.12 39.67
N GLY A 687 -23.19 -24.13 40.50
CA GLY A 687 -23.46 -25.52 40.09
C GLY A 687 -22.73 -26.57 40.91
N GLY A 688 -23.02 -27.86 40.72
CA GLY A 688 -22.22 -28.98 41.26
C GLY A 688 -22.12 -29.07 42.78
N GLY A 689 -23.24 -28.97 43.52
CA GLY A 689 -23.26 -29.15 44.98
C GLY A 689 -22.65 -28.01 45.81
N LYS A 690 -22.35 -26.86 45.19
CA LYS A 690 -21.67 -25.71 45.85
C LYS A 690 -22.56 -24.84 46.74
N HIS A 691 -23.88 -25.02 46.71
CA HIS A 691 -24.82 -24.17 47.43
C HIS A 691 -24.96 -24.60 48.88
N LEU A 692 -25.31 -23.68 49.77
CA LEU A 692 -25.66 -23.96 51.16
C LEU A 692 -27.04 -23.40 51.48
N ALA A 693 -27.97 -24.29 51.83
CA ALA A 693 -29.24 -23.88 52.42
C ALA A 693 -29.00 -23.51 53.89
N VAL A 694 -29.19 -22.24 54.22
CA VAL A 694 -28.80 -21.66 55.51
C VAL A 694 -29.71 -20.49 55.86
N THR A 695 -30.03 -20.33 57.15
CA THR A 695 -30.60 -19.08 57.67
C THR A 695 -29.48 -18.26 58.29
N ILE A 696 -29.23 -17.04 57.86
CA ILE A 696 -28.17 -16.18 58.39
C ILE A 696 -28.80 -15.06 59.21
N ASP A 697 -28.36 -14.93 60.46
CA ASP A 697 -28.74 -13.85 61.38
C ASP A 697 -27.98 -12.57 61.02
N LYS A 698 -26.64 -12.61 61.09
CA LYS A 698 -25.80 -11.46 60.72
C LYS A 698 -24.44 -11.92 60.21
N ALA A 699 -23.77 -11.03 59.49
CA ALA A 699 -22.44 -11.27 58.96
C ALA A 699 -21.58 -10.00 58.95
N ARG A 700 -20.26 -10.18 59.07
CA ARG A 700 -19.27 -9.10 59.12
C ARG A 700 -18.04 -9.47 58.27
N LEU A 701 -17.54 -8.48 57.52
CA LEU A 701 -16.28 -8.56 56.78
C LEU A 701 -15.30 -7.57 57.38
N TYR A 702 -14.10 -8.05 57.70
CA TYR A 702 -12.96 -7.24 58.12
C TYR A 702 -11.87 -7.30 57.06
N ASP A 703 -11.29 -6.16 56.70
CA ASP A 703 -10.12 -6.04 55.80
C ASP A 703 -8.78 -6.28 56.53
N ARG A 704 -8.87 -6.84 57.74
CA ARG A 704 -7.76 -7.28 58.59
C ARG A 704 -8.08 -8.61 59.26
N ALA A 705 -7.05 -9.31 59.70
CA ALA A 705 -7.21 -10.51 60.51
C ALA A 705 -7.46 -10.12 61.98
N LEU A 706 -8.56 -10.60 62.56
CA LEU A 706 -8.84 -10.42 63.99
C LEU A 706 -7.88 -11.29 64.81
N ASN A 707 -7.45 -10.78 65.96
CA ASN A 707 -6.71 -11.55 66.95
C ASN A 707 -7.67 -12.29 67.92
N GLU A 708 -7.12 -13.11 68.81
CA GLU A 708 -7.92 -13.97 69.69
C GLU A 708 -8.80 -13.19 70.68
N LYS A 709 -8.28 -12.08 71.26
CA LYS A 709 -9.06 -11.20 72.14
C LYS A 709 -10.23 -10.57 71.37
N GLU A 710 -9.97 -10.11 70.16
CA GLU A 710 -10.98 -9.51 69.27
C GLU A 710 -12.09 -10.51 68.89
N VAL A 711 -11.71 -11.77 68.62
CA VAL A 711 -12.67 -12.84 68.32
C VAL A 711 -13.56 -13.17 69.52
N GLN A 712 -12.98 -13.23 70.73
CA GLN A 712 -13.74 -13.47 71.95
C GLN A 712 -14.74 -12.35 72.22
N GLU A 713 -14.34 -11.08 72.03
CA GLU A 713 -15.26 -9.95 72.17
C GLU A 713 -16.36 -9.94 71.10
N ALA A 714 -16.02 -10.28 69.84
CA ALA A 714 -17.02 -10.41 68.77
C ALA A 714 -18.07 -11.48 69.10
N ALA A 715 -17.65 -12.61 69.69
CA ALA A 715 -18.53 -13.70 70.09
C ALA A 715 -19.48 -13.36 71.25
N ARG A 716 -19.12 -12.41 72.12
CA ARG A 716 -19.97 -11.95 73.24
C ARG A 716 -21.18 -11.13 72.78
N GLY A 717 -21.26 -10.76 71.50
CA GLY A 717 -22.42 -10.07 70.93
C GLY A 717 -22.50 -8.58 71.29
N SER A 718 -21.42 -7.98 71.77
CA SER A 718 -21.34 -6.55 72.06
C SER A 718 -21.42 -5.75 70.75
N GLU A 719 -22.36 -4.79 70.63
CA GLU A 719 -22.48 -3.84 69.50
C GLU A 719 -21.29 -2.85 69.42
N LEU A 720 -20.09 -3.36 69.12
CA LEU A 720 -18.81 -2.66 69.22
C LEU A 720 -18.42 -1.82 67.98
N PHE A 721 -19.34 -1.61 67.03
CA PHE A 721 -19.11 -0.73 65.87
C PHE A 721 -20.27 0.26 65.67
N VAL A 722 -19.97 1.43 65.09
CA VAL A 722 -20.98 2.46 64.78
C VAL A 722 -21.60 2.18 63.41
N SER A 723 -22.89 1.84 63.38
CA SER A 723 -23.61 1.68 62.11
C SER A 723 -23.86 3.01 61.41
N ASN A 724 -24.20 2.99 60.12
CA ASN A 724 -24.64 4.19 59.42
C ASN A 724 -25.88 4.84 60.06
N LYS A 725 -26.75 4.03 60.68
CA LYS A 725 -27.93 4.50 61.41
C LYS A 725 -27.53 5.26 62.67
N ASP A 726 -26.62 4.70 63.46
CA ASP A 726 -26.10 5.32 64.69
C ASP A 726 -25.37 6.62 64.39
N LEU A 727 -24.56 6.59 63.34
CA LEU A 727 -23.83 7.75 62.87
C LEU A 727 -24.77 8.86 62.42
N LEU A 728 -25.80 8.53 61.63
CA LEU A 728 -26.81 9.49 61.21
C LEU A 728 -27.60 10.04 62.41
N ALA A 729 -27.93 9.22 63.40
CA ALA A 729 -28.62 9.67 64.61
C ALA A 729 -27.77 10.65 65.44
N ALA A 730 -26.46 10.41 65.53
CA ALA A 730 -25.52 11.20 66.33
C ALA A 730 -24.98 12.47 65.65
N LEU A 731 -25.09 12.58 64.32
CA LEU A 731 -24.71 13.80 63.59
C LEU A 731 -25.72 14.93 63.84
N SER A 732 -25.23 16.15 64.02
CA SER A 732 -26.06 17.37 64.03
C SER A 732 -26.77 17.60 62.68
N PRO A 733 -27.87 18.36 62.64
CA PRO A 733 -28.54 18.73 61.38
C PRO A 733 -27.60 19.34 60.34
N GLU A 734 -26.67 20.18 60.78
CA GLU A 734 -25.65 20.82 59.94
C GLU A 734 -24.67 19.81 59.37
N GLN A 735 -24.14 18.90 60.20
CA GLN A 735 -23.22 17.85 59.75
C GLN A 735 -23.90 16.87 58.79
N ARG A 736 -25.18 16.50 59.02
CA ARG A 736 -25.95 15.64 58.10
C ARG A 736 -26.10 16.30 56.72
N LYS A 737 -26.40 17.59 56.68
CA LYS A 737 -26.52 18.35 55.43
C LYS A 737 -25.18 18.43 54.69
N ALA A 738 -24.09 18.73 55.40
CA ALA A 738 -22.75 18.78 54.83
C ALA A 738 -22.30 17.41 54.26
N LYS A 739 -22.53 16.33 55.02
CA LYS A 739 -22.26 14.96 54.59
C LYS A 739 -23.00 14.61 53.30
N GLY A 740 -24.31 14.85 53.24
CA GLY A 740 -25.12 14.55 52.05
C GLY A 740 -24.70 15.35 50.80
N GLN A 741 -24.25 16.60 50.99
CA GLN A 741 -23.72 17.41 49.89
C GLN A 741 -22.36 16.89 49.39
N LEU A 742 -21.45 16.52 50.30
CA LEU A 742 -20.16 15.93 49.94
C LEU A 742 -20.32 14.58 49.25
N GLU A 743 -21.18 13.69 49.75
CA GLU A 743 -21.44 12.38 49.12
C GLU A 743 -22.02 12.53 47.71
N LYS A 744 -22.90 13.51 47.49
CA LYS A 744 -23.42 13.81 46.15
C LYS A 744 -22.32 14.29 45.20
N LYS A 745 -21.51 15.27 45.62
CA LYS A 745 -20.40 15.80 44.82
C LYS A 745 -19.34 14.74 44.51
N LEU A 746 -19.01 13.90 45.49
CA LEU A 746 -18.09 12.79 45.34
C LEU A 746 -18.61 11.80 44.29
N LYS A 747 -19.88 11.41 44.38
CA LYS A 747 -20.53 10.53 43.40
C LYS A 747 -20.51 11.13 41.99
N ASP A 748 -20.81 12.41 41.85
CA ASP A 748 -20.82 13.10 40.56
C ASP A 748 -19.40 13.18 39.95
N SER A 749 -18.39 13.50 40.76
CA SER A 749 -16.99 13.58 40.35
C SER A 749 -16.42 12.21 39.97
N MET A 750 -16.73 11.16 40.74
CA MET A 750 -16.39 9.77 40.40
C MET A 750 -17.04 9.31 39.09
N ASN A 751 -18.29 9.71 38.84
CA ASN A 751 -18.97 9.41 37.58
C ASN A 751 -18.33 10.16 36.40
N ALA A 752 -17.94 11.42 36.59
CA ALA A 752 -17.23 12.21 35.58
C ALA A 752 -15.86 11.58 35.26
N LEU A 753 -15.09 11.19 36.28
CA LEU A 753 -13.81 10.50 36.13
C LEU A 753 -13.96 9.18 35.38
N ARG A 754 -14.99 8.39 35.70
CA ARG A 754 -15.27 7.12 35.01
C ARG A 754 -15.64 7.30 33.54
N LYS A 755 -16.33 8.40 33.19
CA LYS A 755 -16.78 8.70 31.82
C LYS A 755 -15.73 9.46 31.00
N ALA A 756 -14.65 9.95 31.61
CA ALA A 756 -13.63 10.72 30.94
C ALA A 756 -12.97 9.90 29.80
N PRO A 757 -12.80 10.48 28.60
CA PRO A 757 -12.19 9.79 27.48
C PRO A 757 -10.72 9.49 27.78
N LYS A 758 -10.32 8.23 27.61
CA LYS A 758 -8.95 7.78 27.90
C LYS A 758 -7.94 8.47 26.96
N PRO A 759 -6.80 8.96 27.48
CA PRO A 759 -5.71 9.42 26.65
C PRO A 759 -5.14 8.29 25.79
N ILE A 760 -4.71 8.63 24.58
CA ILE A 760 -4.04 7.76 23.63
C ILE A 760 -2.53 7.97 23.76
N ASP A 761 -1.74 6.92 23.57
CA ASP A 761 -0.27 7.04 23.52
C ASP A 761 0.15 8.00 22.38
N PRO A 762 0.97 9.05 22.64
CA PRO A 762 1.49 9.94 21.61
C PRO A 762 2.19 9.21 20.45
N ASN A 763 2.86 8.08 20.70
CA ASN A 763 3.48 7.28 19.65
C ASN A 763 2.44 6.61 18.75
N LYS A 764 1.30 6.23 19.31
CA LYS A 764 0.16 5.72 18.54
C LYS A 764 -0.46 6.82 17.67
N LEU A 765 -0.58 8.04 18.19
CA LEU A 765 -1.04 9.20 17.39
C LEU A 765 -0.09 9.51 16.23
N ARG A 766 1.23 9.46 16.47
CA ARG A 766 2.24 9.59 15.41
C ARG A 766 2.10 8.47 14.36
N GLY A 767 1.92 7.23 14.79
CA GLY A 767 1.69 6.10 13.89
C GLY A 767 0.41 6.22 13.06
N GLU A 768 -0.68 6.71 13.65
CA GLU A 768 -1.94 6.98 12.94
C GLU A 768 -1.79 8.11 11.91
N ALA A 769 -1.11 9.20 12.27
CA ALA A 769 -0.80 10.29 11.35
C ALA A 769 0.07 9.81 10.18
N GLN A 770 1.10 8.99 10.45
CA GLN A 770 1.92 8.38 9.41
C GLN A 770 1.10 7.46 8.51
N LYS A 771 0.21 6.63 9.07
CA LYS A 771 -0.65 5.74 8.28
C LYS A 771 -1.60 6.52 7.38
N HIS A 772 -2.16 7.62 7.87
CA HIS A 772 -2.99 8.51 7.07
C HIS A 772 -2.21 9.10 5.90
N PHE A 773 -1.02 9.65 6.18
CA PHE A 773 -0.14 10.22 5.16
C PHE A 773 0.28 9.18 4.12
N ASP A 774 0.65 7.96 4.56
CA ASP A 774 0.96 6.84 3.66
C ASP A 774 -0.21 6.52 2.70
N ASN A 775 -1.44 6.53 3.21
CA ASN A 775 -2.62 6.28 2.39
C ASN A 775 -2.89 7.42 1.40
N GLU A 776 -2.66 8.66 1.82
CA GLU A 776 -2.72 9.84 0.95
C GLU A 776 -1.67 9.73 -0.17
N MET A 777 -0.43 9.38 0.16
CA MET A 777 0.64 9.18 -0.83
C MET A 777 0.30 8.05 -1.82
N ARG A 778 -0.27 6.93 -1.36
CA ARG A 778 -0.75 5.87 -2.28
C ARG A 778 -1.86 6.36 -3.22
N ARG A 779 -2.80 7.17 -2.71
CA ARG A 779 -3.87 7.78 -3.53
C ARG A 779 -3.27 8.71 -4.57
N LYS A 780 -2.39 9.63 -4.16
CA LYS A 780 -1.69 10.57 -5.03
C LYS A 780 -0.90 9.85 -6.11
N LEU A 781 -0.15 8.81 -5.72
CA LEU A 781 0.71 8.02 -6.59
C LEU A 781 -0.08 7.37 -7.73
N ARG A 782 -1.29 6.85 -7.44
CA ARG A 782 -2.18 6.23 -8.44
C ARG A 782 -2.97 7.25 -9.27
N SER A 783 -2.82 8.55 -9.01
CA SER A 783 -3.52 9.58 -9.78
C SER A 783 -3.05 9.57 -11.24
N GLN A 784 -4.01 9.72 -12.14
CA GLN A 784 -3.75 9.85 -13.58
C GLN A 784 -3.73 11.32 -14.03
N ASP A 785 -3.97 12.24 -13.10
CA ASP A 785 -4.11 13.65 -13.41
C ASP A 785 -2.76 14.33 -13.33
N PHE A 786 -2.36 14.96 -14.43
CA PHE A 786 -1.13 15.73 -14.56
C PHE A 786 -1.47 17.16 -14.91
N LYS A 787 -0.84 18.12 -14.22
CA LYS A 787 -1.04 19.55 -14.44
C LYS A 787 0.23 20.19 -14.96
N ARG A 788 0.06 21.15 -15.88
CA ARG A 788 1.15 22.03 -16.31
C ARG A 788 1.59 22.85 -15.10
N VAL A 789 2.89 22.83 -14.82
CA VAL A 789 3.52 23.58 -13.72
C VAL A 789 4.74 24.32 -14.26
N ALA A 790 4.96 25.54 -13.76
CA ALA A 790 6.20 26.27 -14.04
C ALA A 790 7.37 25.56 -13.33
N LEU A 791 8.50 25.45 -14.02
CA LEU A 791 9.74 24.95 -13.42
C LEU A 791 10.59 26.16 -13.04
N THR A 792 10.97 26.23 -11.76
CA THR A 792 11.81 27.29 -11.19
C THR A 792 13.27 26.91 -11.20
#